data_AF-A0A5S4GFW5-F1
#
_entry.id   AF-A0A5S4GFW5-F1
#
_cell.length_a   1.000
_cell.length_b   1.000
_cell.length_c   1.000
_cell.angle_alpha   90.00
_cell.angle_beta   90.00
_cell.angle_gamma   90.00
#
_symmetry.space_group_name_H-M   'P 1'
#
loop_
_entity.id
_entity.type
_entity.pdbx_description
1 polymer ?
#
loop_
_entity_poly.entity_id
_entity_poly.type
_entity_poly.pdbx_seq_one_letter_code
_entity_poly.pdbx_strand_id
1 'polypeptide(L)'
;MEHSDASRAPAPDGFDTLRATAVDLLTGGGIDVSDPAYARPLAALSDTAAAWLASMTAAAAQAPGPLWPDLALEGRPGNVTGSHARLRLIATAWATPGTAQHGDESVLARVVGALDLLNEHYYNERLPETGNWWFWEIGTPAELSRTCVLLGDRLDAGRLGSYLAAIDRFCPDADRRAGYPEASESGANRADKAAIVAFRGVAGRCADKLALARDGLSDVRDGGRNSVFGYVDSGDGLYRDGSFIQHGDVAYTGSYGLSLLTAVAETLALLSGSAWEVTDPGRQVVLDAVERSFAPFVHDGLLMDTVRGRAATRQAFSDSVAGHGLIGAVLLLAQDAPEPYGSRFRGLAKGWIERGDARPYLAHAGVRETRLATEVLDDETVEAVPGPVGLFVFPSMDRVVHRRPGWSYAISMSSRRIAAYEAINGENLHGWYTGDGMTYLYTDDLGQFGADFWPTVNPYRLPGTTVDSRVREDLSFRAYRPDNACAGGAVLEDRYGAAAMELIGDGTSLRARKSWFFLDRVVVALGSGISASDGHVVETVVENRATDAQLYHGDGWAHLAGVGGYVFEGARSLAETRTGRWRDINAGDDTAGAFDPVSRRYVTLWFDHGVNPVNASYAYMVLPAVSRERTRIFRGKRPVRVLANTPRVQAVQTKGLLAATFWSAGAVPGLSADAPCVVVVRRTSSRILVAVADPSRTVDVVTIRIGRPGRGVVRADDTVSVQPGGVPAITVKLAGSRGRTHSAELSVSAPRTPQYGR
;
A
#
# COMPACT_ATOMS: atom_id res chain seq x y z
N MET A 1 -30.78 14.13 -46.10
CA MET A 1 -32.04 13.88 -45.38
C MET A 1 -32.35 12.42 -45.59
N GLU A 2 -31.85 11.56 -44.69
CA GLU A 2 -32.34 10.20 -44.48
C GLU A 2 -31.79 9.77 -43.10
N HIS A 3 -32.72 9.29 -42.29
CA HIS A 3 -32.72 9.08 -40.85
C HIS A 3 -31.53 8.22 -40.36
N SER A 4 -30.71 8.63 -39.38
CA SER A 4 -31.02 8.59 -37.93
C SER A 4 -31.71 7.30 -37.52
N ASP A 5 -30.94 6.21 -37.39
CA ASP A 5 -31.41 5.00 -36.75
C ASP A 5 -31.11 5.05 -35.25
N ALA A 6 -32.18 4.93 -34.49
CA ALA A 6 -32.27 5.13 -33.06
C ALA A 6 -31.73 3.91 -32.30
N SER A 7 -31.10 4.18 -31.15
CA SER A 7 -31.08 3.35 -29.94
C SER A 7 -31.56 1.90 -30.10
N ARG A 8 -30.64 0.98 -30.43
CA ARG A 8 -30.90 -0.45 -30.24
C ARG A 8 -30.74 -0.73 -28.75
N ALA A 9 -31.87 -0.81 -28.03
CA ALA A 9 -31.86 -1.38 -26.69
C ALA A 9 -31.19 -2.77 -26.76
N PRO A 10 -30.24 -3.09 -25.87
CA PRO A 10 -29.60 -4.41 -25.88
C PRO A 10 -30.67 -5.49 -25.71
N ALA A 11 -30.49 -6.61 -26.42
CA ALA A 11 -31.44 -7.72 -26.36
C ALA A 11 -31.64 -8.20 -24.90
N PRO A 12 -32.84 -8.68 -24.53
CA PRO A 12 -33.13 -9.21 -23.19
C PRO A 12 -32.09 -10.22 -22.69
N ASP A 13 -31.50 -10.99 -23.61
CA ASP A 13 -30.51 -12.04 -23.36
C ASP A 13 -29.20 -11.52 -22.72
N GLY A 14 -28.88 -10.22 -22.86
CA GLY A 14 -27.62 -9.68 -22.34
C GLY A 14 -27.56 -9.50 -20.81
N PHE A 15 -28.69 -9.23 -20.17
CA PHE A 15 -28.73 -8.99 -18.71
C PHE A 15 -28.65 -10.28 -17.91
N ASP A 16 -29.25 -11.37 -18.41
CA ASP A 16 -29.20 -12.66 -17.73
C ASP A 16 -27.79 -13.27 -17.78
N THR A 17 -27.07 -13.10 -18.90
CA THR A 17 -25.64 -13.43 -18.98
C THR A 17 -24.80 -12.60 -18.00
N LEU A 18 -25.00 -11.28 -17.97
CA LEU A 18 -24.29 -10.41 -17.00
C LEU A 18 -24.60 -10.79 -15.55
N ARG A 19 -25.85 -11.16 -15.25
CA ARG A 19 -26.22 -11.65 -13.92
C ARG A 19 -25.53 -12.97 -13.60
N ALA A 20 -25.45 -13.91 -14.55
CA ALA A 20 -24.71 -15.15 -14.37
C ALA A 20 -23.23 -14.88 -14.06
N THR A 21 -22.56 -14.01 -14.84
CA THR A 21 -21.18 -13.55 -14.56
C THR A 21 -21.06 -12.93 -13.17
N ALA A 22 -22.01 -12.06 -12.79
CA ALA A 22 -22.02 -11.43 -11.47
C ALA A 22 -22.19 -12.44 -10.32
N VAL A 23 -23.02 -13.46 -10.51
CA VAL A 23 -23.17 -14.56 -9.55
C VAL A 23 -21.88 -15.37 -9.46
N ASP A 24 -21.27 -15.74 -10.59
CA ASP A 24 -20.00 -16.48 -10.62
C ASP A 24 -18.86 -15.73 -9.91
N LEU A 25 -18.80 -14.40 -10.09
CA LEU A 25 -17.87 -13.52 -9.37
C LEU A 25 -18.09 -13.49 -7.86
N LEU A 26 -19.28 -13.87 -7.37
CA LEU A 26 -19.61 -13.90 -5.95
C LEU A 26 -19.55 -15.31 -5.34
N THR A 27 -19.84 -16.36 -6.13
CA THR A 27 -19.96 -17.75 -5.66
C THR A 27 -18.75 -18.62 -6.02
N GLY A 28 -17.92 -18.18 -6.95
CA GLY A 28 -16.83 -18.96 -7.55
C GLY A 28 -17.21 -19.65 -8.86
N GLY A 29 -18.49 -19.59 -9.27
CA GLY A 29 -18.99 -20.18 -10.51
C GLY A 29 -19.09 -21.71 -10.48
N GLY A 30 -18.95 -22.35 -11.64
CA GLY A 30 -19.08 -23.80 -11.82
C GLY A 30 -17.92 -24.61 -11.23
N ILE A 31 -17.80 -24.65 -9.91
CA ILE A 31 -16.83 -25.48 -9.18
C ILE A 31 -17.28 -26.96 -9.13
N ASP A 32 -16.31 -27.87 -9.08
CA ASP A 32 -16.58 -29.27 -8.72
C ASP A 32 -16.62 -29.40 -7.20
N VAL A 33 -17.83 -29.53 -6.64
CA VAL A 33 -18.03 -29.66 -5.19
C VAL A 33 -17.43 -30.94 -4.60
N SER A 34 -17.04 -31.91 -5.42
CA SER A 34 -16.38 -33.15 -5.00
C SER A 34 -14.85 -33.03 -4.93
N ASP A 35 -14.27 -31.99 -5.51
CA ASP A 35 -12.83 -31.74 -5.44
C ASP A 35 -12.44 -31.35 -4.00
N PRO A 36 -11.50 -32.08 -3.37
CA PRO A 36 -11.02 -31.79 -2.01
C PRO A 36 -10.54 -30.36 -1.78
N ALA A 37 -10.08 -29.65 -2.82
CA ALA A 37 -9.65 -28.25 -2.73
C ALA A 37 -10.78 -27.32 -2.23
N TYR A 38 -12.04 -27.64 -2.54
CA TYR A 38 -13.20 -26.83 -2.16
C TYR A 38 -13.84 -27.22 -0.83
N ALA A 39 -13.49 -28.38 -0.24
CA ALA A 39 -14.08 -28.85 1.00
C ALA A 39 -13.99 -27.81 2.13
N ARG A 40 -12.79 -27.21 2.32
CA ARG A 40 -12.56 -26.18 3.36
C ARG A 40 -13.31 -24.86 3.08
N PRO A 41 -13.15 -24.20 1.90
CA PRO A 41 -13.84 -22.93 1.66
C PRO A 41 -15.37 -23.07 1.65
N LEU A 42 -15.92 -24.20 1.16
CA LEU A 42 -17.37 -24.47 1.22
C LEU A 42 -17.86 -24.66 2.66
N ALA A 43 -17.15 -25.46 3.47
CA ALA A 43 -17.47 -25.64 4.87
C ALA A 43 -17.39 -24.30 5.64
N ALA A 44 -16.34 -23.51 5.44
CA ALA A 44 -16.18 -22.22 6.10
C ALA A 44 -17.30 -21.23 5.75
N LEU A 45 -17.72 -21.18 4.48
CA LEU A 45 -18.86 -20.37 4.04
C LEU A 45 -20.16 -20.86 4.68
N SER A 46 -20.40 -22.17 4.64
CA SER A 46 -21.61 -22.82 5.17
C SER A 46 -21.74 -22.66 6.70
N ASP A 47 -20.64 -22.85 7.43
CA ASP A 47 -20.59 -22.75 8.89
C ASP A 47 -20.79 -21.30 9.36
N THR A 48 -20.15 -20.34 8.68
CA THR A 48 -20.33 -18.91 8.98
C THR A 48 -21.78 -18.48 8.75
N ALA A 49 -22.36 -18.87 7.59
CA ALA A 49 -23.75 -18.59 7.29
C ALA A 49 -24.70 -19.24 8.32
N ALA A 50 -24.45 -20.49 8.71
CA ALA A 50 -25.24 -21.19 9.72
C ALA A 50 -25.15 -20.50 11.09
N ALA A 51 -23.96 -20.07 11.52
CA ALA A 51 -23.78 -19.37 12.79
C ALA A 51 -24.53 -18.03 12.83
N TRP A 52 -24.48 -17.25 11.74
CA TRP A 52 -25.22 -15.99 11.65
C TRP A 52 -26.72 -16.19 11.51
N LEU A 53 -27.18 -17.22 10.79
CA LEU A 53 -28.59 -17.60 10.78
C LEU A 53 -29.06 -18.04 12.17
N ALA A 54 -28.27 -18.82 12.92
CA ALA A 54 -28.66 -19.26 14.25
C ALA A 54 -28.78 -18.11 15.27
N SER A 55 -27.94 -17.07 15.13
CA SER A 55 -27.90 -15.90 16.03
C SER A 55 -28.76 -14.71 15.57
N MET A 56 -29.32 -14.75 14.36
CA MET A 56 -30.21 -13.72 13.85
C MET A 56 -31.54 -13.75 14.61
N THR A 57 -31.94 -12.60 15.15
CA THR A 57 -33.20 -12.43 15.89
C THR A 57 -34.39 -12.71 14.97
N ALA A 58 -35.48 -13.24 15.54
CA ALA A 58 -36.71 -13.42 14.77
C ALA A 58 -37.28 -12.04 14.42
N ALA A 59 -37.52 -11.76 13.13
CA ALA A 59 -38.00 -10.45 12.65
C ALA A 59 -39.30 -9.97 13.33
N ALA A 60 -40.13 -10.89 13.83
CA ALA A 60 -41.36 -10.58 14.55
C ALA A 60 -41.19 -10.28 16.06
N ALA A 61 -39.98 -10.48 16.63
CA ALA A 61 -39.80 -10.44 18.08
C ALA A 61 -39.62 -9.03 18.68
N GLN A 62 -39.18 -8.03 17.90
CA GLN A 62 -39.11 -6.61 18.28
C GLN A 62 -38.80 -5.75 17.04
N ALA A 63 -39.83 -5.21 16.38
CA ALA A 63 -39.65 -4.11 15.42
C ALA A 63 -39.99 -2.78 16.13
N PRO A 64 -39.13 -1.74 16.06
CA PRO A 64 -37.77 -1.74 15.50
C PRO A 64 -36.73 -2.28 16.51
N GLY A 65 -35.87 -3.21 16.06
CA GLY A 65 -34.81 -3.83 16.87
C GLY A 65 -33.66 -4.38 16.00
N PRO A 66 -32.52 -4.77 16.58
CA PRO A 66 -31.36 -5.24 15.81
C PRO A 66 -31.57 -6.65 15.24
N LEU A 67 -31.04 -6.90 14.03
CA LEU A 67 -31.02 -8.24 13.41
C LEU A 67 -30.09 -9.22 14.15
N TRP A 68 -29.01 -8.70 14.74
CA TRP A 68 -28.08 -9.47 15.55
C TRP A 68 -27.77 -8.74 16.86
N PRO A 69 -27.66 -9.45 18.00
CA PRO A 69 -27.42 -8.82 19.30
C PRO A 69 -26.15 -7.95 19.38
N ASP A 70 -25.13 -8.28 18.59
CA ASP A 70 -23.86 -7.57 18.55
C ASP A 70 -23.82 -6.40 17.56
N LEU A 71 -24.88 -6.21 16.76
CA LEU A 71 -25.01 -5.13 15.78
C LEU A 71 -26.20 -4.22 16.11
N ALA A 72 -26.05 -3.39 17.13
CA ALA A 72 -27.04 -2.35 17.44
C ALA A 72 -27.17 -1.38 16.24
N LEU A 73 -28.38 -1.16 15.73
CA LEU A 73 -28.60 -0.42 14.48
C LEU A 73 -28.85 1.09 14.68
N GLU A 74 -29.51 1.46 15.77
CA GLU A 74 -29.90 2.86 16.01
C GLU A 74 -28.67 3.77 16.15
N GLY A 75 -28.61 4.82 15.32
CA GLY A 75 -27.51 5.79 15.29
C GLY A 75 -26.15 5.21 14.87
N ARG A 76 -26.09 3.98 14.35
CA ARG A 76 -24.85 3.26 14.02
C ARG A 76 -24.85 2.77 12.57
N PRO A 77 -24.60 3.65 11.60
CA PRO A 77 -24.61 3.28 10.18
C PRO A 77 -23.57 2.19 9.83
N GLY A 78 -22.44 2.11 10.55
CA GLY A 78 -21.49 1.01 10.39
C GLY A 78 -22.07 -0.37 10.72
N ASN A 79 -22.95 -0.45 11.72
CA ASN A 79 -23.62 -1.71 12.06
C ASN A 79 -24.74 -2.06 11.07
N VAL A 80 -25.33 -1.07 10.40
CA VAL A 80 -26.24 -1.29 9.26
C VAL A 80 -25.47 -1.92 8.10
N THR A 81 -24.31 -1.36 7.72
CA THR A 81 -23.42 -1.99 6.73
C THR A 81 -22.99 -3.39 7.17
N GLY A 82 -22.58 -3.58 8.42
CA GLY A 82 -22.21 -4.90 8.94
C GLY A 82 -23.35 -5.92 8.87
N SER A 83 -24.60 -5.49 9.07
CA SER A 83 -25.79 -6.34 8.92
C SER A 83 -26.02 -6.74 7.47
N HIS A 84 -25.91 -5.79 6.53
CA HIS A 84 -25.95 -6.11 5.10
C HIS A 84 -24.81 -7.02 4.66
N ALA A 85 -23.60 -6.88 5.21
CA ALA A 85 -22.48 -7.76 4.92
C ALA A 85 -22.73 -9.21 5.37
N ARG A 86 -23.33 -9.40 6.55
CA ARG A 86 -23.78 -10.74 7.00
C ARG A 86 -24.85 -11.32 6.08
N LEU A 87 -25.84 -10.52 5.70
CA LEU A 87 -26.91 -10.94 4.78
C LEU A 87 -26.36 -11.31 3.40
N ARG A 88 -25.41 -10.53 2.86
CA ARG A 88 -24.73 -10.86 1.60
C ARG A 88 -24.02 -12.20 1.70
N LEU A 89 -23.25 -12.46 2.76
CA LEU A 89 -22.56 -13.74 2.93
C LEU A 89 -23.53 -14.92 3.03
N ILE A 90 -24.63 -14.77 3.77
CA ILE A 90 -25.69 -15.79 3.84
C ILE A 90 -26.30 -16.02 2.45
N ALA A 91 -26.58 -14.96 1.70
CA ALA A 91 -27.07 -15.06 0.32
C ALA A 91 -26.04 -15.70 -0.63
N THR A 92 -24.74 -15.46 -0.42
CA THR A 92 -23.67 -16.14 -1.15
C THR A 92 -23.70 -17.63 -0.84
N ALA A 93 -23.79 -18.03 0.44
CA ALA A 93 -23.93 -19.44 0.81
C ALA A 93 -25.17 -20.07 0.15
N TRP A 94 -26.32 -19.39 0.21
CA TRP A 94 -27.55 -19.85 -0.45
C TRP A 94 -27.40 -20.01 -1.97
N ALA A 95 -26.60 -19.17 -2.63
CA ALA A 95 -26.37 -19.23 -4.07
C ALA A 95 -25.25 -20.23 -4.48
N THR A 96 -24.36 -20.63 -3.57
CA THR A 96 -23.21 -21.49 -3.87
C THR A 96 -23.56 -22.98 -3.70
N PRO A 97 -23.48 -23.81 -4.76
CA PRO A 97 -23.61 -25.26 -4.64
C PRO A 97 -22.59 -25.86 -3.67
N GLY A 98 -23.03 -26.86 -2.89
CA GLY A 98 -22.16 -27.56 -1.92
C GLY A 98 -22.20 -26.98 -0.49
N THR A 99 -22.86 -25.85 -0.25
CA THR A 99 -23.16 -25.38 1.11
C THR A 99 -24.46 -26.01 1.64
N ALA A 100 -24.65 -26.00 2.95
CA ALA A 100 -25.90 -26.48 3.55
C ALA A 100 -27.10 -25.56 3.28
N GLN A 101 -26.85 -24.28 2.97
CA GLN A 101 -27.89 -23.28 2.70
C GLN A 101 -28.35 -23.27 1.24
N HIS A 102 -27.65 -23.99 0.36
CA HIS A 102 -27.86 -23.89 -1.07
C HIS A 102 -29.31 -24.17 -1.47
N GLY A 103 -29.99 -23.18 -2.05
CA GLY A 103 -31.37 -23.30 -2.52
C GLY A 103 -32.43 -23.46 -1.42
N ASP A 104 -32.09 -23.33 -0.14
CA ASP A 104 -33.04 -23.47 0.98
C ASP A 104 -34.02 -22.28 1.04
N GLU A 105 -35.31 -22.57 0.85
CA GLU A 105 -36.40 -21.57 0.88
C GLU A 105 -36.56 -20.88 2.24
N SER A 106 -36.24 -21.58 3.34
CA SER A 106 -36.29 -21.00 4.69
C SER A 106 -35.18 -19.97 4.89
N VAL A 107 -33.98 -20.23 4.35
CA VAL A 107 -32.86 -19.28 4.36
C VAL A 107 -33.23 -18.05 3.53
N LEU A 108 -33.76 -18.26 2.32
CA LEU A 108 -34.24 -17.18 1.47
C LEU A 108 -35.26 -16.28 2.18
N ALA A 109 -36.31 -16.88 2.76
CA ALA A 109 -37.35 -16.13 3.47
C ALA A 109 -36.79 -15.29 4.63
N ARG A 110 -35.81 -15.82 5.37
CA ARG A 110 -35.15 -15.09 6.46
C ARG A 110 -34.31 -13.93 5.96
N VAL A 111 -33.54 -14.12 4.89
CA VAL A 111 -32.74 -13.03 4.28
C VAL A 111 -33.67 -11.93 3.76
N VAL A 112 -34.74 -12.28 3.04
CA VAL A 112 -35.69 -11.31 2.50
C VAL A 112 -36.40 -10.54 3.62
N GLY A 113 -36.89 -11.22 4.67
CA GLY A 113 -37.52 -10.54 5.80
C GLY A 113 -36.57 -9.61 6.56
N ALA A 114 -35.28 -9.97 6.66
CA ALA A 114 -34.27 -9.10 7.27
C ALA A 114 -33.96 -7.87 6.40
N LEU A 115 -33.91 -8.03 5.07
CA LEU A 115 -33.76 -6.91 4.14
C LEU A 115 -34.98 -5.98 4.17
N ASP A 116 -36.20 -6.52 4.26
CA ASP A 116 -37.44 -5.74 4.38
C ASP A 116 -37.36 -4.82 5.62
N LEU A 117 -36.95 -5.37 6.78
CA LEU A 117 -36.77 -4.63 8.04
C LEU A 117 -35.69 -3.55 7.95
N LEU A 118 -34.51 -3.88 7.38
CA LEU A 118 -33.44 -2.91 7.19
C LEU A 118 -33.87 -1.79 6.26
N ASN A 119 -34.54 -2.10 5.15
CA ASN A 119 -35.05 -1.10 4.23
C ASN A 119 -36.08 -0.21 4.92
N GLU A 120 -37.08 -0.76 5.60
CA GLU A 120 -38.15 0.03 6.21
C GLU A 120 -37.61 1.06 7.24
N HIS A 121 -36.61 0.69 8.04
CA HIS A 121 -36.22 1.47 9.21
C HIS A 121 -34.81 2.06 9.19
N TYR A 122 -33.86 1.48 8.46
CA TYR A 122 -32.43 1.81 8.62
C TYR A 122 -31.71 2.19 7.32
N TYR A 123 -32.21 1.77 6.14
CA TYR A 123 -31.61 2.11 4.84
C TYR A 123 -32.66 2.21 3.73
N ASN A 124 -33.31 3.38 3.63
CA ASN A 124 -34.23 3.74 2.55
C ASN A 124 -34.06 5.20 2.12
N GLU A 125 -34.68 5.54 0.99
CA GLU A 125 -34.54 6.82 0.31
C GLU A 125 -35.05 8.05 1.09
N ARG A 126 -35.85 7.81 2.15
CA ARG A 126 -36.45 8.87 2.98
C ARG A 126 -35.60 9.24 4.19
N LEU A 127 -34.60 8.43 4.54
CA LEU A 127 -33.75 8.67 5.70
C LEU A 127 -32.66 9.70 5.39
N PRO A 128 -32.28 10.53 6.38
CA PRO A 128 -31.11 11.37 6.26
C PRO A 128 -29.82 10.54 6.41
N GLU A 129 -28.77 10.99 5.72
CA GLU A 129 -27.43 10.49 5.97
C GLU A 129 -26.95 10.95 7.35
N THR A 130 -26.41 10.02 8.14
CA THR A 130 -25.91 10.30 9.49
C THR A 130 -24.57 9.60 9.72
N GLY A 131 -23.73 10.16 10.60
CA GLY A 131 -22.40 9.59 10.87
C GLY A 131 -21.47 9.66 9.66
N ASN A 132 -20.69 8.61 9.45
CA ASN A 132 -19.76 8.53 8.33
C ASN A 132 -20.49 8.21 7.01
N TRP A 133 -20.42 9.15 6.05
CA TRP A 133 -21.00 9.05 4.70
C TRP A 133 -20.67 7.74 3.98
N TRP A 134 -19.46 7.21 4.22
CA TRP A 134 -18.97 5.99 3.55
C TRP A 134 -19.92 4.80 3.76
N PHE A 135 -20.53 4.66 4.94
CA PHE A 135 -21.48 3.56 5.20
C PHE A 135 -22.78 3.69 4.38
N TRP A 136 -23.20 4.92 4.08
CA TRP A 136 -24.42 5.18 3.33
C TRP A 136 -24.19 5.08 1.83
N GLU A 137 -23.08 5.61 1.34
CA GLU A 137 -22.83 5.74 -0.10
C GLU A 137 -21.95 4.63 -0.69
N ILE A 138 -21.20 3.88 0.13
CA ILE A 138 -20.29 2.82 -0.33
C ILE A 138 -20.58 1.50 0.36
N GLY A 139 -20.43 1.43 1.69
CA GLY A 139 -20.53 0.20 2.47
C GLY A 139 -21.84 -0.55 2.26
N THR A 140 -22.96 0.03 2.72
CA THR A 140 -24.29 -0.59 2.58
C THR A 140 -24.69 -0.88 1.12
N PRO A 141 -24.55 0.05 0.16
CA PRO A 141 -24.98 -0.23 -1.21
C PRO A 141 -24.09 -1.26 -1.92
N ALA A 142 -22.80 -1.41 -1.55
CA ALA A 142 -21.96 -2.49 -2.04
C ALA A 142 -22.46 -3.88 -1.64
N GLU A 143 -22.92 -4.01 -0.39
CA GLU A 143 -23.46 -5.27 0.13
C GLU A 143 -24.87 -5.54 -0.42
N LEU A 144 -25.73 -4.52 -0.46
CA LEU A 144 -27.11 -4.65 -0.92
C LEU A 144 -27.21 -4.94 -2.41
N SER A 145 -26.44 -4.28 -3.26
CA SER A 145 -26.43 -4.51 -4.72
C SER A 145 -26.05 -5.96 -5.07
N ARG A 146 -25.00 -6.48 -4.44
CA ARG A 146 -24.55 -7.88 -4.59
C ARG A 146 -25.59 -8.88 -4.07
N THR A 147 -26.23 -8.57 -2.95
CA THR A 147 -27.33 -9.38 -2.41
C THR A 147 -28.50 -9.45 -3.39
N CYS A 148 -28.89 -8.32 -3.99
CA CYS A 148 -29.95 -8.28 -5.00
C CYS A 148 -29.60 -9.12 -6.24
N VAL A 149 -28.34 -9.10 -6.69
CA VAL A 149 -27.87 -9.96 -7.78
C VAL A 149 -28.01 -11.44 -7.44
N LEU A 150 -27.55 -11.85 -6.25
CA LEU A 150 -27.61 -13.24 -5.79
C LEU A 150 -29.04 -13.76 -5.74
N LEU A 151 -29.96 -12.99 -5.14
CA LEU A 151 -31.36 -13.39 -5.01
C LEU A 151 -32.14 -13.33 -6.33
N GLY A 152 -31.83 -12.36 -7.21
CA GLY A 152 -32.43 -12.20 -8.53
C GLY A 152 -33.96 -12.25 -8.51
N ASP A 153 -34.54 -13.10 -9.37
CA ASP A 153 -36.00 -13.26 -9.53
C ASP A 153 -36.72 -13.82 -8.29
N ARG A 154 -35.99 -14.17 -7.22
CA ARG A 154 -36.60 -14.47 -5.91
C ARG A 154 -37.09 -13.22 -5.18
N LEU A 155 -36.67 -12.03 -5.59
CA LEU A 155 -37.21 -10.76 -5.14
C LEU A 155 -38.36 -10.35 -6.06
N ASP A 156 -39.55 -10.13 -5.51
CA ASP A 156 -40.63 -9.53 -6.29
C ASP A 156 -40.27 -8.09 -6.72
N ALA A 157 -40.92 -7.63 -7.79
CA ALA A 157 -40.62 -6.32 -8.39
C ALA A 157 -40.77 -5.15 -7.41
N GLY A 158 -41.65 -5.25 -6.42
CA GLY A 158 -41.84 -4.22 -5.40
C GLY A 158 -40.64 -4.13 -4.47
N ARG A 159 -40.23 -5.27 -3.89
CA ARG A 159 -39.04 -5.34 -3.01
C ARG A 159 -37.78 -4.90 -3.71
N LEU A 160 -37.51 -5.46 -4.89
CA LEU A 160 -36.34 -5.11 -5.69
C LEU A 160 -36.33 -3.60 -6.00
N GLY A 161 -37.49 -3.05 -6.38
CA GLY A 161 -37.65 -1.61 -6.60
C GLY A 161 -37.25 -0.76 -5.38
N SER A 162 -37.76 -1.09 -4.19
CA SER A 162 -37.46 -0.36 -2.94
C SER A 162 -35.98 -0.42 -2.57
N TYR A 163 -35.33 -1.59 -2.71
CA TYR A 163 -33.90 -1.73 -2.42
C TYR A 163 -33.03 -0.94 -3.39
N LEU A 164 -33.34 -0.99 -4.69
CA LEU A 164 -32.60 -0.25 -5.70
C LEU A 164 -32.84 1.27 -5.59
N ALA A 165 -34.03 1.71 -5.15
CA ALA A 165 -34.31 3.11 -4.87
C ALA A 165 -33.46 3.66 -3.70
N ALA A 166 -33.26 2.86 -2.66
CA ALA A 166 -32.33 3.21 -1.57
C ALA A 166 -30.88 3.36 -2.09
N ILE A 167 -30.42 2.42 -2.93
CA ILE A 167 -29.09 2.54 -3.56
C ILE A 167 -29.02 3.79 -4.44
N ASP A 168 -30.03 4.08 -5.25
CA ASP A 168 -30.03 5.27 -6.11
C ASP A 168 -30.04 6.58 -5.33
N ARG A 169 -30.60 6.59 -4.12
CA ARG A 169 -30.59 7.77 -3.26
C ARG A 169 -29.18 8.12 -2.77
N PHE A 170 -28.40 7.11 -2.39
CA PHE A 170 -27.11 7.30 -1.70
C PHE A 170 -25.89 7.03 -2.59
N CYS A 171 -26.03 6.25 -3.66
CA CYS A 171 -24.99 5.98 -4.65
C CYS A 171 -25.59 6.04 -6.08
N PRO A 172 -26.07 7.22 -6.53
CA PRO A 172 -26.68 7.37 -7.85
C PRO A 172 -25.70 7.14 -9.01
N ASP A 173 -24.45 7.56 -8.83
CA ASP A 173 -23.38 7.49 -9.81
C ASP A 173 -22.01 7.32 -9.12
N ALA A 174 -20.94 7.17 -9.92
CA ALA A 174 -19.57 7.06 -9.43
C ALA A 174 -18.84 8.41 -9.30
N ASP A 175 -19.45 9.50 -9.77
CA ASP A 175 -18.77 10.79 -9.99
C ASP A 175 -18.80 11.68 -8.75
N ARG A 176 -19.87 11.63 -7.96
CA ARG A 176 -20.15 12.61 -6.89
C ARG A 176 -20.50 11.96 -5.56
N ARG A 177 -20.27 12.71 -4.48
CA ARG A 177 -20.81 12.39 -3.15
C ARG A 177 -22.29 12.78 -3.09
N ALA A 178 -23.17 11.85 -2.75
CA ALA A 178 -24.61 12.10 -2.72
C ALA A 178 -24.99 13.10 -1.61
N GLY A 179 -24.38 12.99 -0.43
CA GLY A 179 -24.53 13.92 0.69
C GLY A 179 -23.79 15.26 0.49
N TYR A 180 -22.87 15.35 -0.47
CA TYR A 180 -22.14 16.58 -0.78
C TYR A 180 -21.78 16.68 -2.28
N PRO A 181 -22.76 17.00 -3.15
CA PRO A 181 -22.62 16.88 -4.62
C PRO A 181 -21.57 17.77 -5.29
N GLU A 182 -21.00 18.73 -4.56
CA GLU A 182 -19.87 19.54 -5.04
C GLU A 182 -18.53 18.78 -4.99
N ALA A 183 -18.40 17.76 -4.14
CA ALA A 183 -17.23 16.90 -4.12
C ALA A 183 -17.28 15.88 -5.26
N SER A 184 -16.27 15.94 -6.13
CA SER A 184 -15.97 14.87 -7.07
C SER A 184 -15.29 13.72 -6.34
N GLU A 185 -15.71 12.50 -6.64
CA GLU A 185 -15.03 11.31 -6.12
C GLU A 185 -13.79 10.98 -6.96
N SER A 186 -12.77 10.48 -6.29
CA SER A 186 -11.45 10.15 -6.83
C SER A 186 -10.91 8.84 -6.24
N GLY A 187 -9.96 8.23 -6.94
CA GLY A 187 -9.26 7.04 -6.46
C GLY A 187 -10.21 5.91 -6.07
N ALA A 188 -10.00 5.31 -4.89
CA ALA A 188 -10.74 4.12 -4.49
C ALA A 188 -12.25 4.34 -4.35
N ASN A 189 -12.67 5.49 -3.80
CA ASN A 189 -14.10 5.77 -3.61
C ASN A 189 -14.85 5.77 -4.95
N ARG A 190 -14.23 6.35 -5.99
CA ARG A 190 -14.78 6.36 -7.35
C ARG A 190 -14.87 4.94 -7.93
N ALA A 191 -13.82 4.15 -7.76
CA ALA A 191 -13.79 2.76 -8.21
C ALA A 191 -14.85 1.90 -7.49
N ASP A 192 -14.98 2.03 -6.17
CA ASP A 192 -15.98 1.34 -5.36
C ASP A 192 -17.40 1.70 -5.81
N LYS A 193 -17.69 2.99 -6.00
CA LYS A 193 -18.99 3.45 -6.50
C LYS A 193 -19.28 2.95 -7.92
N ALA A 194 -18.29 2.92 -8.81
CA ALA A 194 -18.47 2.34 -10.14
C ALA A 194 -18.86 0.86 -10.06
N ALA A 195 -18.20 0.06 -9.19
CA ALA A 195 -18.56 -1.33 -8.97
C ALA A 195 -19.99 -1.47 -8.40
N ILE A 196 -20.35 -0.66 -7.40
CA ILE A 196 -21.71 -0.63 -6.83
C ILE A 196 -22.76 -0.37 -7.91
N VAL A 197 -22.54 0.67 -8.72
CA VAL A 197 -23.46 1.07 -9.79
C VAL A 197 -23.55 -0.02 -10.86
N ALA A 198 -22.46 -0.75 -11.14
CA ALA A 198 -22.47 -1.90 -12.05
C ALA A 198 -23.36 -3.03 -11.52
N PHE A 199 -23.14 -3.49 -10.27
CA PHE A 199 -23.98 -4.53 -9.66
C PHE A 199 -25.45 -4.10 -9.54
N ARG A 200 -25.71 -2.83 -9.22
CA ARG A 200 -27.07 -2.25 -9.21
C ARG A 200 -27.69 -2.21 -10.62
N GLY A 201 -26.88 -1.97 -11.65
CA GLY A 201 -27.29 -2.03 -13.05
C GLY A 201 -27.68 -3.44 -13.47
N VAL A 202 -26.90 -4.45 -13.07
CA VAL A 202 -27.22 -5.87 -13.29
C VAL A 202 -28.51 -6.26 -12.55
N ALA A 203 -28.60 -6.00 -11.24
CA ALA A 203 -29.75 -6.37 -10.42
C ALA A 203 -31.07 -5.76 -10.94
N GLY A 204 -31.03 -4.50 -11.37
CA GLY A 204 -32.20 -3.79 -11.89
C GLY A 204 -32.40 -3.87 -13.41
N ARG A 205 -31.61 -4.67 -14.13
CA ARG A 205 -31.60 -4.74 -15.60
C ARG A 205 -31.57 -3.36 -16.27
N CYS A 206 -30.71 -2.47 -15.78
CA CYS A 206 -30.68 -1.05 -16.15
C CYS A 206 -29.43 -0.72 -16.99
N ALA A 207 -29.63 -0.55 -18.30
CA ALA A 207 -28.58 -0.21 -19.25
C ALA A 207 -27.84 1.09 -18.92
N ASP A 208 -28.57 2.12 -18.47
CA ASP A 208 -27.99 3.42 -18.16
C ASP A 208 -27.06 3.35 -16.94
N LYS A 209 -27.41 2.54 -15.94
CA LYS A 209 -26.53 2.32 -14.77
C LYS A 209 -25.26 1.58 -15.15
N LEU A 210 -25.34 0.58 -16.03
CA LEU A 210 -24.14 -0.09 -16.54
C LEU A 210 -23.23 0.85 -17.34
N ALA A 211 -23.82 1.74 -18.15
CA ALA A 211 -23.07 2.80 -18.84
C ALA A 211 -22.42 3.78 -17.85
N LEU A 212 -23.16 4.24 -16.84
CA LEU A 212 -22.64 5.12 -15.77
C LEU A 212 -21.49 4.47 -15.00
N ALA A 213 -21.55 3.17 -14.71
CA ALA A 213 -20.45 2.45 -14.06
C ALA A 213 -19.19 2.42 -14.93
N ARG A 214 -19.34 2.01 -16.20
CA ARG A 214 -18.23 1.96 -17.18
C ARG A 214 -17.58 3.33 -17.37
N ASP A 215 -18.40 4.34 -17.64
CA ASP A 215 -17.95 5.71 -17.94
C ASP A 215 -17.44 6.41 -16.66
N GLY A 216 -17.97 6.00 -15.50
CA GLY A 216 -17.53 6.42 -14.18
C GLY A 216 -16.08 6.05 -13.90
N LEU A 217 -15.58 4.88 -14.31
CA LEU A 217 -14.15 4.55 -14.15
C LEU A 217 -13.25 5.54 -14.92
N SER A 218 -13.69 5.95 -16.11
CA SER A 218 -12.92 6.81 -17.02
C SER A 218 -13.13 8.31 -16.75
N ASP A 219 -14.05 8.66 -15.86
CA ASP A 219 -14.45 10.05 -15.57
C ASP A 219 -14.89 10.83 -16.79
N VAL A 220 -15.69 10.19 -17.66
CA VAL A 220 -16.16 10.78 -18.93
C VAL A 220 -16.89 12.11 -18.70
N ARG A 221 -17.73 12.20 -17.65
CA ARG A 221 -18.50 13.39 -17.32
C ARG A 221 -17.64 14.64 -17.10
N ASP A 222 -16.50 14.48 -16.44
CA ASP A 222 -15.59 15.57 -16.10
C ASP A 222 -14.34 15.64 -16.98
N GLY A 223 -14.33 14.90 -18.09
CA GLY A 223 -13.23 14.91 -19.06
C GLY A 223 -11.96 14.21 -18.57
N GLY A 224 -12.09 13.19 -17.72
CA GLY A 224 -10.98 12.33 -17.29
C GLY A 224 -10.16 12.89 -16.13
N ARG A 225 -10.57 13.99 -15.49
CA ARG A 225 -9.78 14.67 -14.43
C ARG A 225 -9.48 13.77 -13.23
N ASN A 226 -10.45 12.95 -12.84
CA ASN A 226 -10.36 12.01 -11.74
C ASN A 226 -10.43 10.54 -12.22
N SER A 227 -10.09 10.30 -13.49
CA SER A 227 -10.11 8.96 -14.09
C SER A 227 -9.23 8.00 -13.29
N VAL A 228 -9.74 6.82 -12.97
CA VAL A 228 -8.94 5.77 -12.31
C VAL A 228 -7.92 5.14 -13.26
N PHE A 229 -8.08 5.41 -14.57
CA PHE A 229 -7.20 5.00 -15.66
C PHE A 229 -6.16 6.08 -16.03
N GLY A 230 -6.16 7.20 -15.34
CA GLY A 230 -5.19 8.28 -15.50
C GLY A 230 -4.04 8.20 -14.51
N TYR A 231 -2.85 8.64 -14.94
CA TYR A 231 -1.81 9.02 -13.99
C TYR A 231 -2.05 10.47 -13.54
N VAL A 232 -1.88 10.72 -12.26
CA VAL A 232 -1.98 12.05 -11.67
C VAL A 232 -0.61 12.65 -11.36
N ASP A 233 -0.59 13.98 -11.28
CA ASP A 233 0.56 14.78 -10.89
C ASP A 233 0.36 15.47 -9.52
N SER A 234 -0.79 15.32 -8.90
CA SER A 234 -1.11 15.83 -7.56
C SER A 234 -2.42 15.22 -7.07
N GLY A 235 -2.59 15.10 -5.75
CA GLY A 235 -3.80 14.54 -5.16
C GLY A 235 -3.89 13.02 -5.33
N ASP A 236 -5.13 12.54 -5.34
CA ASP A 236 -5.48 11.12 -5.31
C ASP A 236 -5.20 10.39 -6.63
N GLY A 237 -4.68 9.17 -6.56
CA GLY A 237 -4.53 8.28 -7.70
C GLY A 237 -3.12 7.73 -7.90
N LEU A 238 -2.90 7.13 -9.06
CA LEU A 238 -1.65 6.51 -9.47
C LEU A 238 -0.69 7.54 -10.05
N TYR A 239 0.58 7.48 -9.67
CA TYR A 239 1.65 8.32 -10.20
C TYR A 239 2.59 7.51 -11.09
N ARG A 240 3.25 8.19 -12.04
CA ARG A 240 4.18 7.55 -13.00
C ARG A 240 5.39 6.88 -12.34
N ASP A 241 5.75 7.34 -11.15
CA ASP A 241 6.84 6.77 -10.35
C ASP A 241 6.42 5.53 -9.55
N GLY A 242 5.17 5.07 -9.71
CA GLY A 242 4.59 3.93 -8.99
C GLY A 242 3.92 4.31 -7.67
N SER A 243 3.94 5.59 -7.26
CA SER A 243 3.25 6.02 -6.05
C SER A 243 1.73 5.89 -6.19
N PHE A 244 1.05 5.63 -5.08
CA PHE A 244 -0.40 5.77 -4.96
C PHE A 244 -0.72 6.62 -3.74
N ILE A 245 -1.51 7.66 -3.96
CA ILE A 245 -1.95 8.60 -2.92
C ILE A 245 -3.46 8.56 -2.83
N GLN A 246 -3.98 8.65 -1.61
CA GLN A 246 -5.39 8.90 -1.35
C GLN A 246 -5.52 9.92 -0.21
N HIS A 247 -6.68 10.56 -0.11
CA HIS A 247 -6.96 11.62 0.87
C HIS A 247 -6.04 12.83 0.70
N GLY A 248 -5.65 13.11 -0.54
CA GLY A 248 -4.85 14.24 -0.96
C GLY A 248 -3.35 14.09 -0.72
N ASP A 249 -2.95 13.48 0.41
CA ASP A 249 -1.56 13.51 0.86
C ASP A 249 -1.07 12.26 1.64
N VAL A 250 -1.80 11.15 1.62
CA VAL A 250 -1.41 9.93 2.34
C VAL A 250 -0.94 8.83 1.38
N ALA A 251 0.23 8.24 1.64
CA ALA A 251 0.72 7.07 0.89
C ALA A 251 -0.14 5.84 1.19
N TYR A 252 -0.87 5.34 0.19
CA TYR A 252 -2.04 4.48 0.45
C TYR A 252 -2.17 3.23 -0.43
N THR A 253 -1.10 2.84 -1.12
CA THR A 253 -1.10 1.69 -2.04
C THR A 253 -1.71 0.42 -1.42
N GLY A 254 -1.38 0.12 -0.15
CA GLY A 254 -1.73 -1.14 0.49
C GLY A 254 -3.11 -1.21 1.15
N SER A 255 -3.95 -0.18 1.00
CA SER A 255 -5.36 -0.24 1.42
C SER A 255 -6.28 0.47 0.44
N TYR A 256 -6.27 1.80 0.30
CA TYR A 256 -7.11 2.46 -0.72
C TYR A 256 -6.68 2.10 -2.15
N GLY A 257 -5.37 1.98 -2.40
CA GLY A 257 -4.88 1.50 -3.69
C GLY A 257 -5.35 0.08 -3.98
N LEU A 258 -5.33 -0.78 -2.96
CA LEU A 258 -5.85 -2.13 -3.05
C LEU A 258 -7.38 -2.16 -3.30
N SER A 259 -8.17 -1.36 -2.59
CA SER A 259 -9.61 -1.21 -2.84
C SER A 259 -9.89 -0.79 -4.28
N LEU A 260 -9.14 0.20 -4.80
CA LEU A 260 -9.24 0.60 -6.21
C LEU A 260 -8.95 -0.58 -7.15
N LEU A 261 -7.85 -1.29 -6.93
CA LEU A 261 -7.45 -2.40 -7.78
C LEU A 261 -8.51 -3.51 -7.78
N THR A 262 -9.04 -3.86 -6.60
CA THR A 262 -10.11 -4.86 -6.46
C THR A 262 -11.39 -4.42 -7.16
N ALA A 263 -11.87 -3.20 -6.93
CA ALA A 263 -13.11 -2.71 -7.53
C ALA A 263 -13.00 -2.60 -9.06
N VAL A 264 -11.85 -2.16 -9.58
CA VAL A 264 -11.58 -2.14 -11.02
C VAL A 264 -11.54 -3.57 -11.57
N ALA A 265 -10.80 -4.49 -10.94
CA ALA A 265 -10.72 -5.89 -11.39
C ALA A 265 -12.11 -6.55 -11.45
N GLU A 266 -12.94 -6.35 -10.42
CA GLU A 266 -14.32 -6.85 -10.39
C GLU A 266 -15.18 -6.24 -11.49
N THR A 267 -15.09 -4.93 -11.71
CA THR A 267 -15.90 -4.25 -12.73
C THR A 267 -15.47 -4.63 -14.15
N LEU A 268 -14.16 -4.79 -14.40
CA LEU A 268 -13.64 -5.26 -15.68
C LEU A 268 -14.14 -6.70 -15.96
N ALA A 269 -13.99 -7.60 -15.00
CA ALA A 269 -14.44 -8.99 -15.15
C ALA A 269 -15.96 -9.09 -15.34
N LEU A 270 -16.73 -8.26 -14.62
CA LEU A 270 -18.19 -8.23 -14.74
C LEU A 270 -18.67 -7.78 -16.12
N LEU A 271 -18.03 -6.76 -16.70
CA LEU A 271 -18.47 -6.14 -17.95
C LEU A 271 -17.79 -6.73 -19.20
N SER A 272 -16.82 -7.63 -19.02
CA SER A 272 -16.05 -8.28 -20.09
C SER A 272 -16.97 -8.95 -21.12
N GLY A 273 -16.72 -8.70 -22.41
CA GLY A 273 -17.51 -9.27 -23.52
C GLY A 273 -18.96 -8.79 -23.64
N SER A 274 -19.40 -7.86 -22.79
CA SER A 274 -20.75 -7.29 -22.83
C SER A 274 -20.84 -6.02 -23.68
N ALA A 275 -22.06 -5.51 -23.91
CA ALA A 275 -22.27 -4.21 -24.56
C ALA A 275 -21.71 -3.00 -23.76
N TRP A 276 -21.33 -3.22 -22.49
CA TRP A 276 -20.76 -2.21 -21.60
C TRP A 276 -19.31 -2.52 -21.24
N GLU A 277 -18.61 -3.35 -22.02
CA GLU A 277 -17.19 -3.61 -21.84
C GLU A 277 -16.40 -2.29 -21.69
N VAL A 278 -15.46 -2.27 -20.74
CA VAL A 278 -14.55 -1.15 -20.55
C VAL A 278 -13.46 -1.19 -21.62
N THR A 279 -13.62 -0.37 -22.66
CA THR A 279 -12.69 -0.27 -23.79
C THR A 279 -11.71 0.89 -23.70
N ASP A 280 -11.67 1.63 -22.58
CA ASP A 280 -10.72 2.72 -22.38
C ASP A 280 -9.27 2.17 -22.41
N PRO A 281 -8.40 2.59 -23.35
CA PRO A 281 -7.02 2.13 -23.42
C PRO A 281 -6.19 2.50 -22.18
N GLY A 282 -6.62 3.52 -21.42
CA GLY A 282 -6.06 3.92 -20.15
C GLY A 282 -6.09 2.82 -19.09
N ARG A 283 -6.90 1.76 -19.26
CA ARG A 283 -6.89 0.58 -18.37
C ARG A 283 -5.49 -0.03 -18.21
N GLN A 284 -4.60 0.18 -19.19
CA GLN A 284 -3.18 -0.17 -19.07
C GLN A 284 -2.51 0.42 -17.82
N VAL A 285 -2.90 1.62 -17.37
CA VAL A 285 -2.35 2.24 -16.14
C VAL A 285 -2.58 1.38 -14.91
N VAL A 286 -3.75 0.74 -14.81
CA VAL A 286 -4.07 -0.19 -13.71
C VAL A 286 -3.32 -1.50 -13.85
N LEU A 287 -3.16 -2.02 -15.08
CA LEU A 287 -2.33 -3.21 -15.33
C LEU A 287 -0.86 -2.95 -14.96
N ASP A 288 -0.31 -1.82 -15.37
CA ASP A 288 1.04 -1.38 -15.03
C ASP A 288 1.22 -1.19 -13.51
N ALA A 289 0.17 -0.79 -12.79
CA ALA A 289 0.22 -0.59 -11.35
C ALA A 289 0.55 -1.88 -10.59
N VAL A 290 0.11 -3.05 -11.05
CA VAL A 290 0.41 -4.34 -10.38
C VAL A 290 1.92 -4.50 -10.17
N GLU A 291 2.72 -4.25 -11.20
CA GLU A 291 4.17 -4.41 -11.13
C GLU A 291 4.90 -3.15 -10.62
N ARG A 292 4.37 -1.96 -10.91
CA ARG A 292 5.05 -0.69 -10.58
C ARG A 292 4.70 -0.17 -9.18
N SER A 293 3.47 -0.36 -8.76
CA SER A 293 2.92 0.21 -7.52
C SER A 293 2.80 -0.84 -6.43
N PHE A 294 2.37 -2.07 -6.74
CA PHE A 294 2.11 -3.09 -5.72
C PHE A 294 3.30 -4.02 -5.48
N ALA A 295 3.81 -4.70 -6.52
CA ALA A 295 4.84 -5.74 -6.38
C ALA A 295 6.09 -5.32 -5.57
N PRO A 296 6.61 -4.08 -5.66
CA PRO A 296 7.73 -3.65 -4.82
C PRO A 296 7.43 -3.72 -3.31
N PHE A 297 6.17 -3.51 -2.93
CA PHE A 297 5.68 -3.57 -1.55
C PHE A 297 5.18 -4.95 -1.12
N VAL A 298 5.39 -6.01 -1.91
CA VAL A 298 5.00 -7.38 -1.52
C VAL A 298 6.22 -8.20 -1.10
N HIS A 299 6.36 -8.52 0.18
CA HIS A 299 7.38 -9.43 0.69
C HIS A 299 6.75 -10.78 0.98
N ASP A 300 6.94 -11.76 0.08
CA ASP A 300 6.46 -13.14 0.24
C ASP A 300 5.01 -13.23 0.75
N GLY A 301 4.10 -12.60 0.01
CA GLY A 301 2.67 -12.59 0.32
C GLY A 301 2.23 -11.51 1.31
N LEU A 302 3.14 -10.76 1.94
CA LEU A 302 2.82 -9.63 2.82
C LEU A 302 2.80 -8.31 2.06
N LEU A 303 1.71 -7.55 2.16
CA LEU A 303 1.64 -6.18 1.63
C LEU A 303 2.06 -5.18 2.72
N MET A 304 3.21 -4.54 2.51
CA MET A 304 3.92 -3.77 3.55
C MET A 304 3.07 -2.67 4.20
N ASP A 305 3.18 -2.53 5.53
CA ASP A 305 2.47 -1.53 6.33
C ASP A 305 2.86 -0.08 6.02
N THR A 306 4.02 0.11 5.37
CA THR A 306 4.52 1.42 4.95
C THR A 306 3.55 2.18 4.05
N VAL A 307 2.62 1.49 3.40
CA VAL A 307 1.65 2.04 2.45
C VAL A 307 0.20 1.71 2.82
N ARG A 308 -0.09 1.29 4.07
CA ARG A 308 -1.46 0.96 4.51
C ARG A 308 -2.16 2.07 5.29
N GLY A 309 -1.50 3.19 5.54
CA GLY A 309 -2.06 4.32 6.28
C GLY A 309 -2.63 3.89 7.64
N ARG A 310 -3.81 4.41 8.01
CA ARG A 310 -4.46 4.05 9.28
C ARG A 310 -4.87 2.58 9.36
N ALA A 311 -5.03 1.92 8.21
CA ALA A 311 -5.44 0.52 8.13
C ALA A 311 -4.40 -0.44 8.73
N ALA A 312 -3.15 0.02 8.94
CA ALA A 312 -2.14 -0.74 9.68
C ALA A 312 -2.61 -1.18 11.08
N THR A 313 -3.47 -0.37 11.72
CA THR A 313 -4.00 -0.64 13.06
C THR A 313 -5.34 -1.41 13.09
N ARG A 314 -5.81 -1.92 11.95
CA ARG A 314 -7.02 -2.75 11.89
C ARG A 314 -6.66 -4.20 12.20
N GLN A 315 -7.15 -4.72 13.33
CA GLN A 315 -6.84 -6.08 13.77
C GLN A 315 -7.21 -7.15 12.73
N ALA A 316 -8.37 -7.00 12.08
CA ALA A 316 -8.86 -7.95 11.07
C ALA A 316 -8.22 -7.79 9.68
N PHE A 317 -7.35 -6.78 9.49
CA PHE A 317 -6.73 -6.46 8.22
C PHE A 317 -5.22 -6.24 8.41
N SER A 318 -4.50 -7.33 8.66
CA SER A 318 -3.04 -7.36 8.71
C SER A 318 -2.39 -7.19 7.32
N ASP A 319 -1.06 -7.07 7.27
CA ASP A 319 -0.26 -7.08 6.04
C ASP A 319 -0.46 -8.36 5.19
N SER A 320 -0.58 -9.53 5.82
CA SER A 320 -0.90 -10.79 5.13
C SER A 320 -2.32 -10.82 4.58
N VAL A 321 -3.32 -10.31 5.32
CA VAL A 321 -4.70 -10.20 4.81
C VAL A 321 -4.76 -9.23 3.62
N ALA A 322 -4.08 -8.09 3.70
CA ALA A 322 -3.96 -7.16 2.59
C ALA A 322 -3.25 -7.79 1.38
N GLY A 323 -2.20 -8.57 1.61
CA GLY A 323 -1.51 -9.33 0.57
C GLY A 323 -2.41 -10.39 -0.10
N HIS A 324 -3.28 -11.06 0.65
CA HIS A 324 -4.27 -11.98 0.06
C HIS A 324 -5.27 -11.24 -0.82
N GLY A 325 -5.75 -10.07 -0.39
CA GLY A 325 -6.62 -9.23 -1.20
C GLY A 325 -5.95 -8.84 -2.53
N LEU A 326 -4.65 -8.51 -2.49
CA LEU A 326 -3.87 -8.21 -3.69
C LEU A 326 -3.73 -9.43 -4.60
N ILE A 327 -3.39 -10.61 -4.05
CA ILE A 327 -3.30 -11.86 -4.82
C ILE A 327 -4.64 -12.13 -5.54
N GLY A 328 -5.77 -12.02 -4.84
CA GLY A 328 -7.10 -12.22 -5.42
C GLY A 328 -7.40 -11.24 -6.56
N ALA A 329 -7.10 -9.95 -6.36
CA ALA A 329 -7.31 -8.94 -7.40
C ALA A 329 -6.42 -9.17 -8.63
N VAL A 330 -5.16 -9.58 -8.43
CA VAL A 330 -4.22 -9.87 -9.52
C VAL A 330 -4.62 -11.13 -10.29
N LEU A 331 -5.06 -12.18 -9.59
CA LEU A 331 -5.58 -13.39 -10.23
C LEU A 331 -6.83 -13.10 -11.05
N LEU A 332 -7.73 -12.25 -10.53
CA LEU A 332 -8.92 -11.84 -11.26
C LEU A 332 -8.58 -11.05 -12.53
N LEU A 333 -7.66 -10.08 -12.44
CA LEU A 333 -7.16 -9.37 -13.62
C LEU A 333 -6.51 -10.30 -14.64
N ALA A 334 -5.78 -11.32 -14.17
CA ALA A 334 -5.05 -12.24 -15.04
C ALA A 334 -5.93 -13.12 -15.94
N GLN A 335 -7.23 -13.22 -15.65
CA GLN A 335 -8.18 -14.00 -16.47
C GLN A 335 -8.33 -13.40 -17.88
N ASP A 336 -8.46 -12.07 -17.97
CA ASP A 336 -8.73 -11.36 -19.24
C ASP A 336 -7.61 -10.38 -19.64
N ALA A 337 -6.55 -10.24 -18.84
CA ALA A 337 -5.46 -9.32 -19.15
C ALA A 337 -4.71 -9.74 -20.43
N PRO A 338 -4.43 -8.80 -21.36
CA PRO A 338 -3.69 -9.11 -22.57
C PRO A 338 -2.24 -9.53 -22.24
N GLU A 339 -1.66 -10.41 -23.05
CA GLU A 339 -0.24 -10.73 -22.91
C GLU A 339 0.64 -9.51 -23.24
N PRO A 340 1.76 -9.30 -22.50
CA PRO A 340 2.35 -10.20 -21.52
C PRO A 340 1.83 -10.05 -20.07
N TYR A 341 0.78 -9.26 -19.81
CA TYR A 341 0.31 -9.03 -18.42
C TYR A 341 -0.27 -10.30 -17.80
N GLY A 342 -1.11 -11.05 -18.53
CA GLY A 342 -1.74 -12.28 -18.04
C GLY A 342 -0.72 -13.28 -17.48
N SER A 343 0.28 -13.67 -18.28
CA SER A 343 1.34 -14.59 -17.84
C SER A 343 2.15 -14.06 -16.65
N ARG A 344 2.51 -12.77 -16.65
CA ARG A 344 3.27 -12.15 -15.57
C ARG A 344 2.49 -12.09 -14.26
N PHE A 345 1.19 -11.80 -14.32
CA PHE A 345 0.32 -11.77 -13.14
C PHE A 345 0.13 -13.14 -12.53
N ARG A 346 -0.09 -14.19 -13.35
CA ARG A 346 -0.15 -15.58 -12.88
C ARG A 346 1.16 -15.97 -12.19
N GLY A 347 2.30 -15.68 -12.80
CA GLY A 347 3.61 -15.97 -12.20
C GLY A 347 3.87 -15.23 -10.88
N LEU A 348 3.49 -13.95 -10.79
CA LEU A 348 3.59 -13.17 -9.54
C LEU A 348 2.69 -13.75 -8.44
N ALA A 349 1.41 -14.02 -8.75
CA ALA A 349 0.46 -14.59 -7.82
C ALA A 349 0.94 -15.96 -7.31
N LYS A 350 1.39 -16.85 -8.21
CA LYS A 350 1.96 -18.15 -7.85
C LYS A 350 3.11 -18.01 -6.87
N GLY A 351 4.07 -17.14 -7.18
CA GLY A 351 5.21 -16.89 -6.32
C GLY A 351 4.85 -16.32 -4.94
N TRP A 352 3.85 -15.44 -4.86
CA TRP A 352 3.37 -14.92 -3.57
C TRP A 352 2.63 -15.97 -2.76
N ILE A 353 1.82 -16.82 -3.39
CA ILE A 353 1.09 -17.90 -2.72
C ILE A 353 2.06 -18.94 -2.16
N GLU A 354 3.05 -19.37 -2.95
CA GLU A 354 3.99 -20.41 -2.54
C GLU A 354 4.92 -19.97 -1.39
N ARG A 355 5.28 -18.68 -1.33
CA ARG A 355 6.20 -18.16 -0.31
C ARG A 355 5.51 -17.58 0.93
N GLY A 356 4.21 -17.26 0.86
CA GLY A 356 3.46 -16.65 1.95
C GLY A 356 2.98 -17.65 3.00
N ASP A 357 3.90 -18.13 3.85
CA ASP A 357 3.63 -19.19 4.82
C ASP A 357 3.11 -18.70 6.19
N ALA A 358 3.28 -17.42 6.56
CA ALA A 358 2.74 -16.85 7.81
C ALA A 358 1.22 -17.01 7.92
N ARG A 359 0.54 -16.98 6.77
CA ARG A 359 -0.90 -17.18 6.65
C ARG A 359 -1.17 -17.85 5.29
N PRO A 360 -1.11 -19.19 5.18
CA PRO A 360 -1.17 -19.86 3.89
C PRO A 360 -2.42 -19.47 3.08
N TYR A 361 -2.24 -19.05 1.83
CA TYR A 361 -3.32 -18.45 1.03
C TYR A 361 -4.57 -19.35 0.92
N LEU A 362 -4.42 -20.60 0.49
CA LEU A 362 -5.52 -21.56 0.33
C LEU A 362 -6.20 -21.93 1.66
N ALA A 363 -5.48 -21.82 2.79
CA ALA A 363 -6.04 -22.03 4.12
C ALA A 363 -6.96 -20.89 4.58
N HIS A 364 -7.03 -19.78 3.82
CA HIS A 364 -7.89 -18.64 4.13
C HIS A 364 -8.68 -18.08 2.93
N ALA A 365 -8.44 -18.58 1.71
CA ALA A 365 -9.18 -18.23 0.51
C ALA A 365 -10.67 -18.59 0.63
N GLY A 366 -11.53 -17.75 0.01
CA GLY A 366 -12.93 -18.08 -0.26
C GLY A 366 -13.05 -18.99 -1.49
N VAL A 367 -14.27 -19.38 -1.84
CA VAL A 367 -14.52 -20.34 -2.92
C VAL A 367 -13.96 -19.87 -4.27
N ARG A 368 -14.23 -18.60 -4.65
CA ARG A 368 -13.69 -17.98 -5.87
C ARG A 368 -12.17 -17.90 -5.84
N GLU A 369 -11.60 -17.41 -4.73
CA GLU A 369 -10.16 -17.24 -4.59
C GLU A 369 -9.44 -18.58 -4.65
N THR A 370 -10.03 -19.65 -4.10
CA THR A 370 -9.50 -21.01 -4.21
C THR A 370 -9.46 -21.44 -5.66
N ARG A 371 -10.57 -21.31 -6.42
CA ARG A 371 -10.61 -21.68 -7.85
C ARG A 371 -9.51 -20.98 -8.65
N LEU A 372 -9.43 -19.66 -8.54
CA LEU A 372 -8.45 -18.87 -9.28
C LEU A 372 -7.01 -19.22 -8.90
N ALA A 373 -6.75 -19.56 -7.64
CA ALA A 373 -5.42 -19.92 -7.17
C ALA A 373 -5.03 -21.34 -7.59
N THR A 374 -5.93 -22.32 -7.50
CA THR A 374 -5.65 -23.70 -7.92
C THR A 374 -5.38 -23.78 -9.42
N GLU A 375 -6.13 -23.05 -10.24
CA GLU A 375 -5.86 -22.93 -11.69
C GLU A 375 -4.40 -22.55 -12.00
N VAL A 376 -3.81 -21.66 -11.20
CA VAL A 376 -2.44 -21.19 -11.38
C VAL A 376 -1.40 -22.10 -10.73
N LEU A 377 -1.72 -22.68 -9.57
CA LEU A 377 -0.84 -23.58 -8.84
C LEU A 377 -0.66 -24.90 -9.58
N ASP A 378 -1.74 -25.45 -10.11
CA ASP A 378 -1.77 -26.75 -10.79
C ASP A 378 -1.22 -26.68 -12.22
N ASP A 379 -1.16 -25.48 -12.82
CA ASP A 379 -0.55 -25.27 -14.13
C ASP A 379 0.99 -25.27 -14.03
N GLU A 380 1.61 -26.39 -14.41
CA GLU A 380 3.07 -26.57 -14.46
C GLU A 380 3.76 -25.64 -15.48
N THR A 381 3.03 -25.05 -16.42
CA THR A 381 3.59 -24.09 -17.39
C THR A 381 3.73 -22.69 -16.81
N VAL A 382 3.08 -22.40 -15.68
CA VAL A 382 3.25 -21.14 -14.95
C VAL A 382 4.40 -21.28 -13.95
N GLU A 383 5.49 -20.56 -14.21
CA GLU A 383 6.60 -20.46 -13.27
C GLU A 383 6.29 -19.46 -12.14
N ALA A 384 6.59 -19.85 -10.91
CA ALA A 384 6.53 -18.98 -9.75
C ALA A 384 7.59 -17.87 -9.82
N VAL A 385 7.15 -16.62 -9.98
CA VAL A 385 8.07 -15.48 -10.13
C VAL A 385 8.58 -15.02 -8.75
N PRO A 386 9.90 -14.81 -8.57
CA PRO A 386 10.43 -14.21 -7.36
C PRO A 386 9.99 -12.75 -7.24
N GLY A 387 9.83 -12.25 -6.01
CA GLY A 387 9.58 -10.82 -5.80
C GLY A 387 10.68 -9.95 -6.41
N PRO A 388 10.36 -8.71 -6.85
CA PRO A 388 11.32 -7.88 -7.55
C PRO A 388 12.56 -7.59 -6.68
N VAL A 389 13.76 -7.67 -7.25
CA VAL A 389 15.01 -7.36 -6.55
C VAL A 389 15.53 -6.03 -7.07
N GLY A 390 15.70 -5.05 -6.17
CA GLY A 390 16.17 -3.73 -6.55
C GLY A 390 15.95 -2.68 -5.48
N LEU A 391 16.28 -1.42 -5.80
CA LEU A 391 15.93 -0.25 -5.02
C LEU A 391 14.84 0.53 -5.76
N PHE A 392 13.72 0.76 -5.08
CA PHE A 392 12.56 1.46 -5.60
C PHE A 392 12.37 2.74 -4.79
N VAL A 393 12.36 3.89 -5.47
CA VAL A 393 12.14 5.21 -4.85
C VAL A 393 10.84 5.76 -5.41
N PHE A 394 9.90 6.10 -4.52
CA PHE A 394 8.57 6.62 -4.84
C PHE A 394 8.50 8.08 -4.37
N PRO A 395 9.10 9.03 -5.11
CA PRO A 395 9.28 10.40 -4.65
C PRO A 395 7.97 11.17 -4.54
N SER A 396 6.87 10.72 -5.16
CA SER A 396 5.56 11.37 -5.00
C SER A 396 4.87 11.02 -3.69
N MET A 397 5.10 9.82 -3.13
CA MET A 397 4.54 9.42 -1.83
C MET A 397 5.58 9.26 -0.71
N ASP A 398 6.79 9.78 -0.88
CA ASP A 398 7.87 9.77 0.12
C ASP A 398 8.14 8.36 0.69
N ARG A 399 8.21 7.34 -0.18
CA ARG A 399 8.54 5.94 0.17
C ARG A 399 9.79 5.46 -0.55
N VAL A 400 10.52 4.56 0.10
CA VAL A 400 11.64 3.82 -0.50
C VAL A 400 11.54 2.36 -0.10
N VAL A 401 11.80 1.44 -1.04
CA VAL A 401 11.91 0.01 -0.76
C VAL A 401 13.20 -0.52 -1.36
N HIS A 402 14.05 -1.11 -0.51
CA HIS A 402 15.26 -1.79 -0.92
C HIS A 402 15.11 -3.30 -0.75
N ARG A 403 15.13 -4.03 -1.85
CA ARG A 403 14.92 -5.47 -1.89
C ARG A 403 16.18 -6.20 -2.31
N ARG A 404 16.45 -7.29 -1.62
CA ARG A 404 17.48 -8.27 -1.93
C ARG A 404 16.94 -9.67 -1.70
N PRO A 405 17.60 -10.70 -2.23
CA PRO A 405 17.20 -12.08 -1.93
C PRO A 405 17.11 -12.30 -0.41
N GLY A 406 15.94 -12.73 0.07
CA GLY A 406 15.65 -13.06 1.46
C GLY A 406 15.35 -11.89 2.41
N TRP A 407 15.33 -10.64 1.96
CA TRP A 407 14.93 -9.52 2.82
C TRP A 407 14.47 -8.28 2.07
N SER A 408 13.69 -7.44 2.73
CA SER A 408 13.26 -6.14 2.22
C SER A 408 13.36 -5.08 3.31
N TYR A 409 13.85 -3.90 2.93
CA TYR A 409 13.99 -2.76 3.84
C TYR A 409 13.22 -1.57 3.26
N ALA A 410 12.10 -1.21 3.89
CA ALA A 410 11.26 -0.11 3.46
C ALA A 410 11.39 1.09 4.41
N ILE A 411 11.23 2.31 3.87
CA ILE A 411 11.28 3.55 4.64
C ILE A 411 10.01 4.35 4.38
N SER A 412 9.38 4.78 5.46
CA SER A 412 8.27 5.72 5.49
C SER A 412 8.79 7.09 5.91
N MET A 413 8.76 8.05 4.98
CA MET A 413 9.16 9.44 5.19
C MET A 413 7.94 10.36 5.02
N SER A 414 8.13 11.64 5.30
CA SER A 414 7.10 12.66 5.15
C SER A 414 7.68 14.00 4.69
N SER A 415 6.83 14.80 4.05
CA SER A 415 7.16 16.14 3.58
C SER A 415 5.94 17.05 3.58
N ARG A 416 6.11 18.31 3.13
CA ARG A 416 4.98 19.19 2.81
C ARG A 416 4.04 18.63 1.73
N ARG A 417 4.45 17.56 1.03
CA ARG A 417 3.63 16.83 0.05
C ARG A 417 2.86 15.67 0.68
N ILE A 418 3.43 14.99 1.68
CA ILE A 418 2.94 13.71 2.19
C ILE A 418 2.88 13.70 3.70
N ALA A 419 1.71 13.33 4.23
CA ALA A 419 1.47 13.26 5.65
C ALA A 419 2.38 12.22 6.33
N ALA A 420 2.85 12.56 7.54
CA ALA A 420 3.58 11.63 8.39
C ALA A 420 2.70 10.48 8.86
N TYR A 421 1.42 10.74 9.07
CA TYR A 421 0.42 9.76 9.47
C TYR A 421 -0.99 10.28 9.15
N GLU A 422 -1.95 9.37 9.19
CA GLU A 422 -3.38 9.68 9.22
C GLU A 422 -4.04 8.95 10.38
N ALA A 423 -4.89 9.67 11.11
CA ALA A 423 -5.76 9.12 12.15
C ALA A 423 -7.13 9.79 12.06
N ILE A 424 -8.11 9.05 11.55
CA ILE A 424 -9.51 9.47 11.41
C ILE A 424 -10.41 8.31 11.86
N ASN A 425 -11.68 8.60 12.16
CA ASN A 425 -12.68 7.59 12.53
C ASN A 425 -12.26 6.66 13.69
N GLY A 426 -11.48 7.17 14.64
CA GLY A 426 -11.00 6.37 15.78
C GLY A 426 -9.89 5.38 15.44
N GLU A 427 -9.27 5.46 14.26
CA GLU A 427 -8.20 4.57 13.83
C GLU A 427 -6.80 5.21 14.00
N ASN A 428 -5.78 4.38 14.20
CA ASN A 428 -4.36 4.77 14.26
C ASN A 428 -4.02 5.83 15.32
N LEU A 429 -4.61 5.69 16.51
CA LEU A 429 -4.54 6.68 17.59
C LEU A 429 -3.11 7.00 18.04
N HIS A 430 -2.18 6.05 17.89
CA HIS A 430 -0.77 6.20 18.29
C HIS A 430 0.21 6.28 17.09
N GLY A 431 -0.27 6.60 15.89
CA GLY A 431 0.52 6.62 14.65
C GLY A 431 1.53 7.76 14.51
N TRP A 432 1.83 8.51 15.58
CA TRP A 432 2.50 9.81 15.56
C TRP A 432 3.80 9.92 14.76
N TYR A 433 4.58 8.85 14.71
CA TYR A 433 5.96 8.84 14.22
C TYR A 433 6.16 7.89 13.03
N THR A 434 5.08 7.34 12.45
CA THR A 434 5.18 6.36 11.35
C THR A 434 5.75 6.94 10.06
N GLY A 435 5.76 8.27 9.90
CA GLY A 435 6.38 8.99 8.78
C GLY A 435 7.66 9.76 9.12
N ASP A 436 8.22 9.60 10.33
CA ASP A 436 9.41 10.31 10.80
C ASP A 436 10.71 9.59 10.41
N GLY A 437 10.72 8.98 9.22
CA GLY A 437 11.79 8.11 8.75
C GLY A 437 11.72 6.72 9.39
N MET A 438 10.51 6.19 9.63
CA MET A 438 10.34 4.84 10.15
C MET A 438 10.84 3.82 9.13
N THR A 439 11.60 2.84 9.59
CA THR A 439 12.20 1.80 8.76
C THR A 439 11.63 0.44 9.09
N TYR A 440 11.28 -0.33 8.07
CA TYR A 440 10.66 -1.65 8.20
C TYR A 440 11.60 -2.69 7.60
N LEU A 441 12.01 -3.67 8.39
CA LEU A 441 12.86 -4.77 7.96
C LEU A 441 12.07 -6.07 7.89
N TYR A 442 11.78 -6.52 6.68
CA TYR A 442 11.18 -7.82 6.38
C TYR A 442 12.28 -8.84 6.12
N THR A 443 12.14 -10.01 6.73
CA THR A 443 13.02 -11.19 6.63
C THR A 443 12.13 -12.43 6.56
N ASP A 444 12.69 -13.64 6.69
CA ASP A 444 11.93 -14.89 6.78
C ASP A 444 10.95 -14.96 7.99
N ASP A 445 11.01 -13.99 8.91
CA ASP A 445 9.99 -13.80 9.94
C ASP A 445 8.81 -13.00 9.35
N LEU A 446 7.90 -13.75 8.72
CA LEU A 446 6.72 -13.21 8.06
C LEU A 446 5.61 -12.75 9.04
N GLY A 447 5.82 -12.91 10.35
CA GLY A 447 4.90 -12.45 11.40
C GLY A 447 5.24 -11.06 11.98
N GLN A 448 6.38 -10.48 11.62
CA GLN A 448 6.97 -9.33 12.32
C GLN A 448 6.01 -8.15 12.53
N PHE A 449 5.22 -7.79 11.53
CA PHE A 449 4.30 -6.65 11.59
C PHE A 449 2.82 -7.08 11.65
N GLY A 450 2.48 -8.24 11.10
CA GLY A 450 1.11 -8.78 11.12
C GLY A 450 0.68 -9.43 12.43
N ALA A 451 1.61 -9.92 13.26
CA ALA A 451 1.28 -10.67 14.47
C ALA A 451 1.36 -9.78 15.72
N ASP A 452 0.29 -9.05 16.01
CA ASP A 452 0.11 -8.19 17.21
C ASP A 452 1.25 -7.18 17.48
N PHE A 453 1.98 -6.76 16.43
CA PHE A 453 3.01 -5.74 16.53
C PHE A 453 2.44 -4.39 16.97
N TRP A 454 1.47 -3.87 16.21
CA TRP A 454 0.90 -2.54 16.41
C TRP A 454 0.32 -2.29 17.82
N PRO A 455 -0.45 -3.20 18.45
CA PRO A 455 -0.97 -2.95 19.79
C PRO A 455 0.09 -3.08 20.90
N THR A 456 1.26 -3.67 20.64
CA THR A 456 2.26 -3.98 21.69
C THR A 456 3.56 -3.20 21.56
N VAL A 457 3.91 -2.72 20.37
CA VAL A 457 5.12 -1.92 20.12
C VAL A 457 5.12 -0.65 20.96
N ASN A 458 6.29 -0.17 21.34
CA ASN A 458 6.41 1.18 21.89
C ASN A 458 6.21 2.22 20.77
N PRO A 459 5.09 2.97 20.74
CA PRO A 459 4.87 3.96 19.67
C PRO A 459 5.89 5.09 19.70
N TYR A 460 6.55 5.34 20.85
CA TYR A 460 7.65 6.32 20.97
C TYR A 460 8.99 5.79 20.46
N ARG A 461 9.08 4.52 20.07
CA ARG A 461 10.33 3.93 19.58
C ARG A 461 10.12 3.09 18.33
N LEU A 462 9.48 3.67 17.31
CA LEU A 462 9.37 3.01 16.00
C LEU A 462 10.75 2.96 15.32
N PRO A 463 11.17 1.84 14.70
CA PRO A 463 12.52 1.68 14.19
C PRO A 463 12.88 2.76 13.16
N GLY A 464 14.11 3.28 13.19
CA GLY A 464 14.62 4.29 12.25
C GLY A 464 14.27 5.74 12.59
N THR A 465 13.25 5.98 13.42
CA THR A 465 12.78 7.32 13.76
C THR A 465 13.77 8.11 14.63
N THR A 466 13.69 9.43 14.58
CA THR A 466 14.30 10.34 15.57
C THR A 466 13.17 11.12 16.21
N VAL A 467 13.02 11.06 17.53
CA VAL A 467 11.81 11.53 18.22
C VAL A 467 12.13 12.35 19.45
N ASP A 468 11.19 13.23 19.80
CA ASP A 468 11.14 13.92 21.09
C ASP A 468 10.36 13.06 22.08
N SER A 469 10.86 12.91 23.31
CA SER A 469 10.29 12.04 24.34
C SER A 469 9.04 12.61 25.03
N ARG A 470 8.47 13.72 24.55
CA ARG A 470 7.22 14.29 25.09
C ARG A 470 6.12 13.25 25.15
N VAL A 471 5.26 13.38 26.16
CA VAL A 471 4.00 12.64 26.22
C VAL A 471 3.07 13.14 25.11
N ARG A 472 2.36 12.22 24.46
CA ARG A 472 1.41 12.51 23.40
C ARG A 472 0.03 11.96 23.74
N GLU A 473 -0.97 12.76 23.41
CA GLU A 473 -2.37 12.36 23.42
C GLU A 473 -2.71 11.57 22.16
N ASP A 474 -3.77 10.77 22.25
CA ASP A 474 -4.34 10.04 21.13
C ASP A 474 -4.68 10.98 19.98
N LEU A 475 -4.37 10.55 18.78
CA LEU A 475 -4.73 11.28 17.58
C LEU A 475 -6.24 11.25 17.37
N SER A 476 -6.81 12.40 17.06
CA SER A 476 -8.19 12.53 16.59
C SER A 476 -8.24 13.40 15.33
N PHE A 477 -8.92 12.89 14.31
CA PHE A 477 -9.23 13.56 13.04
C PHE A 477 -8.07 14.39 12.45
N ARG A 478 -6.93 13.74 12.15
CA ARG A 478 -5.71 14.44 11.73
C ARG A 478 -4.91 13.67 10.68
N ALA A 479 -4.55 14.38 9.61
CA ALA A 479 -3.39 14.09 8.77
C ALA A 479 -2.36 15.20 8.97
N TYR A 480 -1.15 14.87 9.43
CA TYR A 480 -0.11 15.86 9.69
C TYR A 480 0.93 15.87 8.58
N ARG A 481 1.06 17.01 7.88
CA ARG A 481 2.15 17.28 6.94
C ARG A 481 3.20 18.20 7.55
N PRO A 482 4.46 17.77 7.70
CA PRO A 482 5.54 18.66 8.10
C PRO A 482 5.86 19.68 7.00
N ASP A 483 6.32 20.88 7.36
CA ASP A 483 6.64 21.95 6.40
C ASP A 483 8.08 21.85 5.81
N ASN A 484 8.60 20.63 5.73
CA ASN A 484 9.90 20.31 5.14
C ASN A 484 9.74 20.05 3.64
N ALA A 485 10.75 20.45 2.86
CA ALA A 485 10.76 20.16 1.44
C ALA A 485 11.35 18.77 1.11
N CYS A 486 12.35 18.31 1.85
CA CYS A 486 13.20 17.19 1.45
C CYS A 486 12.71 15.84 2.01
N ALA A 487 12.23 14.99 1.11
CA ALA A 487 11.98 13.56 1.34
C ALA A 487 12.04 12.82 -0.01
N GLY A 488 12.77 11.70 -0.10
CA GLY A 488 12.96 10.95 -1.34
C GLY A 488 14.42 10.51 -1.53
N GLY A 489 14.83 10.19 -2.76
CA GLY A 489 16.17 9.64 -3.00
C GLY A 489 16.57 9.51 -4.47
N ALA A 490 17.80 9.04 -4.68
CA ALA A 490 18.34 8.70 -6.00
C ALA A 490 18.67 7.20 -6.08
N VAL A 491 18.40 6.60 -7.25
CA VAL A 491 18.68 5.19 -7.53
C VAL A 491 19.64 5.03 -8.72
N LEU A 492 20.64 4.17 -8.55
CA LEU A 492 21.62 3.83 -9.56
C LEU A 492 21.53 2.34 -9.91
N GLU A 493 21.29 2.05 -11.19
CA GLU A 493 21.16 0.68 -11.75
C GLU A 493 20.10 -0.16 -11.03
N ASP A 494 19.01 0.47 -10.56
CA ASP A 494 17.95 -0.15 -9.75
C ASP A 494 18.48 -0.95 -8.55
N ARG A 495 19.69 -0.63 -8.08
CA ARG A 495 20.44 -1.51 -7.17
C ARG A 495 21.06 -0.76 -6.01
N TYR A 496 21.70 0.36 -6.27
CA TYR A 496 22.33 1.18 -5.23
C TYR A 496 21.61 2.50 -5.12
N GLY A 497 21.66 3.13 -3.95
CA GLY A 497 21.08 4.45 -3.86
C GLY A 497 21.31 5.15 -2.55
N ALA A 498 20.70 6.31 -2.46
CA ALA A 498 20.60 7.05 -1.22
C ALA A 498 19.22 7.71 -1.12
N ALA A 499 18.71 7.81 0.10
CA ALA A 499 17.50 8.55 0.45
C ALA A 499 17.82 9.59 1.52
N ALA A 500 17.04 10.66 1.55
CA ALA A 500 17.20 11.78 2.45
C ALA A 500 15.84 12.26 2.95
N MET A 501 15.78 12.63 4.22
CA MET A 501 14.63 13.28 4.85
C MET A 501 15.12 14.40 5.78
N GLU A 502 14.58 15.60 5.58
CA GLU A 502 14.62 16.63 6.62
C GLU A 502 13.50 16.35 7.62
N LEU A 503 13.83 16.09 8.88
CA LEU A 503 12.83 15.89 9.91
C LEU A 503 12.41 17.23 10.51
N ILE A 504 11.09 17.46 10.57
CA ILE A 504 10.44 18.48 11.39
C ILE A 504 9.48 17.77 12.33
N GLY A 505 9.81 17.72 13.63
CA GLY A 505 8.95 17.10 14.63
C GLY A 505 7.60 17.80 14.72
N ASP A 506 6.51 17.01 14.64
CA ASP A 506 5.14 17.50 14.83
C ASP A 506 5.03 18.27 16.15
N GLY A 507 4.68 19.56 16.15
CA GLY A 507 4.48 20.34 17.38
C GLY A 507 5.68 20.44 18.32
N THR A 508 6.91 20.21 17.83
CA THR A 508 8.15 20.41 18.61
C THR A 508 9.16 21.24 17.82
N SER A 509 10.18 21.71 18.51
CA SER A 509 11.36 22.34 17.91
C SER A 509 12.32 21.34 17.25
N LEU A 510 12.10 20.02 17.41
CA LEU A 510 13.00 18.99 16.89
C LEU A 510 13.22 19.13 15.38
N ARG A 511 14.48 19.24 14.98
CA ARG A 511 14.94 19.20 13.59
C ARG A 511 16.06 18.20 13.42
N ALA A 512 16.12 17.51 12.29
CA ALA A 512 17.25 16.64 11.95
C ALA A 512 17.42 16.45 10.44
N ARG A 513 18.64 16.08 10.03
CA ARG A 513 18.96 15.64 8.67
C ARG A 513 19.25 14.15 8.69
N LYS A 514 18.37 13.35 8.07
CA LYS A 514 18.42 11.89 8.05
C LYS A 514 18.74 11.41 6.63
N SER A 515 19.73 10.56 6.48
CA SER A 515 20.07 9.92 5.20
C SER A 515 20.24 8.42 5.34
N TRP A 516 19.80 7.67 4.34
CA TRP A 516 19.98 6.23 4.23
C TRP A 516 20.72 5.91 2.94
N PHE A 517 21.71 5.01 3.00
CA PHE A 517 22.50 4.58 1.85
C PHE A 517 22.33 3.08 1.64
N PHE A 518 21.84 2.70 0.46
CA PHE A 518 21.44 1.34 0.13
C PHE A 518 22.55 0.64 -0.67
N LEU A 519 23.17 -0.34 -0.04
CA LEU A 519 24.21 -1.18 -0.64
C LEU A 519 23.71 -2.63 -0.77
N ASP A 520 24.56 -3.52 -1.28
CA ASP A 520 24.13 -4.89 -1.59
C ASP A 520 23.72 -5.72 -0.37
N ARG A 521 24.34 -5.49 0.79
CA ARG A 521 24.15 -6.29 2.00
C ARG A 521 24.01 -5.45 3.27
N VAL A 522 23.98 -4.14 3.11
CA VAL A 522 24.00 -3.21 4.24
C VAL A 522 23.23 -1.95 3.87
N VAL A 523 22.45 -1.46 4.83
CA VAL A 523 21.85 -0.12 4.79
C VAL A 523 22.58 0.72 5.82
N VAL A 524 23.13 1.85 5.41
CA VAL A 524 23.80 2.80 6.31
C VAL A 524 22.84 3.93 6.62
N ALA A 525 22.61 4.23 7.88
CA ALA A 525 21.76 5.32 8.32
C ALA A 525 22.61 6.38 9.04
N LEU A 526 22.56 7.62 8.55
CA LEU A 526 23.26 8.76 9.10
C LEU A 526 22.25 9.82 9.54
N GLY A 527 22.46 10.38 10.73
CA GLY A 527 21.71 11.52 11.25
C GLY A 527 22.66 12.62 11.68
N SER A 528 22.31 13.87 11.39
CA SER A 528 23.09 15.04 11.81
C SER A 528 22.21 16.27 12.00
N GLY A 529 22.74 17.30 12.66
CA GLY A 529 21.99 18.53 12.93
C GLY A 529 20.81 18.32 13.86
N ILE A 530 20.82 17.23 14.64
CA ILE A 530 19.73 16.87 15.55
C ILE A 530 19.70 17.93 16.64
N SER A 531 18.66 18.75 16.62
CA SER A 531 18.54 19.89 17.53
C SER A 531 17.11 20.03 18.04
N ALA A 532 16.96 20.29 19.32
CA ALA A 532 15.69 20.61 19.97
C ALA A 532 15.92 21.52 21.19
N SER A 533 14.88 22.22 21.62
CA SER A 533 14.89 23.17 22.72
C SER A 533 13.66 23.06 23.64
N ASP A 534 12.86 22.00 23.52
CA ASP A 534 11.58 21.83 24.23
C ASP A 534 11.72 21.29 25.66
N GLY A 535 12.94 21.01 26.13
CA GLY A 535 13.21 20.50 27.49
C GLY A 535 13.12 18.98 27.64
N HIS A 536 12.93 18.24 26.54
CA HIS A 536 12.81 16.79 26.54
C HIS A 536 14.05 16.08 25.99
N VAL A 537 14.14 14.78 26.27
CA VAL A 537 15.15 13.91 25.67
C VAL A 537 14.81 13.66 24.21
N VAL A 538 15.81 13.65 23.35
CA VAL A 538 15.67 13.24 21.95
C VAL A 538 16.33 11.88 21.75
N GLU A 539 15.62 10.95 21.10
CA GLU A 539 16.12 9.61 20.83
C GLU A 539 16.20 9.34 19.33
N THR A 540 17.05 8.39 18.91
CA THR A 540 16.98 7.79 17.57
C THR A 540 16.97 6.28 17.70
N VAL A 541 15.96 5.64 17.12
CA VAL A 541 15.76 4.21 17.23
C VAL A 541 16.50 3.51 16.10
N VAL A 542 17.41 2.60 16.45
CA VAL A 542 18.10 1.73 15.49
C VAL A 542 17.21 0.56 15.11
N GLU A 543 16.59 -0.08 16.11
CA GLU A 543 15.70 -1.23 15.94
C GLU A 543 14.69 -1.29 17.11
N ASN A 544 13.50 -1.81 16.84
CA ASN A 544 12.53 -2.21 17.84
C ASN A 544 11.78 -3.45 17.34
N ARG A 545 12.43 -4.61 17.52
CA ARG A 545 12.02 -5.88 16.92
C ARG A 545 11.17 -6.68 17.88
N ALA A 546 10.00 -7.15 17.43
CA ALA A 546 9.23 -8.16 18.15
C ALA A 546 9.93 -9.53 17.97
N THR A 547 10.55 -10.06 19.02
CA THR A 547 11.32 -11.30 18.91
C THR A 547 11.61 -11.94 20.26
N ASP A 548 11.65 -13.27 20.28
CA ASP A 548 12.16 -14.05 21.41
C ASP A 548 13.68 -14.28 21.35
N ALA A 549 14.33 -13.89 20.25
CA ALA A 549 15.76 -13.99 20.11
C ALA A 549 16.49 -13.12 21.15
N GLN A 550 17.56 -13.65 21.71
CA GLN A 550 18.44 -12.88 22.59
C GLN A 550 19.39 -12.01 21.77
N LEU A 551 19.52 -10.75 22.19
CA LEU A 551 20.46 -9.83 21.59
C LEU A 551 21.90 -10.20 21.97
N TYR A 552 22.74 -10.44 20.97
CA TYR A 552 24.17 -10.58 21.18
C TYR A 552 24.87 -9.23 21.04
N HIS A 553 25.69 -8.86 22.02
CA HIS A 553 26.54 -7.68 21.95
C HIS A 553 28.00 -8.04 21.68
N GLY A 554 28.60 -7.32 20.74
CA GLY A 554 30.04 -7.17 20.66
C GLY A 554 30.44 -5.70 20.83
N ASP A 555 31.74 -5.45 20.92
CA ASP A 555 32.27 -4.09 20.93
C ASP A 555 31.78 -3.35 19.67
N GLY A 556 30.91 -2.33 19.80
CA GLY A 556 30.23 -1.52 18.76
C GLY A 556 29.51 -2.28 17.63
N TRP A 557 28.99 -3.48 17.92
CA TRP A 557 28.06 -4.16 17.04
C TRP A 557 27.12 -5.05 17.85
N ALA A 558 25.96 -5.37 17.28
CA ALA A 558 25.02 -6.31 17.88
C ALA A 558 24.46 -7.26 16.82
N HIS A 559 23.85 -8.36 17.25
CA HIS A 559 23.21 -9.33 16.35
C HIS A 559 21.96 -9.94 17.00
N LEU A 560 20.91 -10.06 16.18
CA LEU A 560 19.68 -10.78 16.49
C LEU A 560 19.53 -11.95 15.51
N ALA A 561 19.40 -13.16 16.03
CA ALA A 561 19.15 -14.36 15.23
C ALA A 561 17.83 -14.24 14.46
N GLY A 562 17.79 -14.70 13.21
CA GLY A 562 16.62 -14.57 12.32
C GLY A 562 16.41 -13.17 11.73
N VAL A 563 17.12 -12.15 12.22
CA VAL A 563 16.92 -10.74 11.80
C VAL A 563 18.15 -10.20 11.08
N GLY A 564 19.29 -10.10 11.79
CA GLY A 564 20.49 -9.53 11.21
C GLY A 564 21.45 -8.89 12.22
N GLY A 565 22.48 -8.26 11.67
CA GLY A 565 23.51 -7.55 12.42
C GLY A 565 23.33 -6.04 12.40
N TYR A 566 23.83 -5.39 13.45
CA TYR A 566 23.85 -3.93 13.60
C TYR A 566 25.26 -3.49 13.91
N VAL A 567 25.73 -2.40 13.28
CA VAL A 567 27.01 -1.77 13.59
C VAL A 567 26.76 -0.32 13.96
N PHE A 568 27.26 0.11 15.12
CA PHE A 568 27.04 1.44 15.67
C PHE A 568 28.11 1.77 16.70
N GLU A 569 28.16 3.02 17.15
CA GLU A 569 28.97 3.45 18.29
C GLU A 569 28.03 4.04 19.36
N GLY A 570 27.92 3.39 20.53
CA GLY A 570 27.22 3.97 21.69
C GLY A 570 25.69 3.82 21.75
N ALA A 571 25.07 2.85 21.06
CA ALA A 571 23.63 2.59 21.21
C ALA A 571 23.30 1.85 22.53
N ARG A 572 22.17 2.21 23.14
CA ARG A 572 21.52 1.50 24.25
C ARG A 572 20.69 0.34 23.74
N SER A 573 20.39 -0.60 24.63
CA SER A 573 19.54 -1.75 24.35
C SER A 573 18.58 -2.05 25.50
N LEU A 574 17.38 -2.54 25.19
CA LEU A 574 16.37 -3.00 26.14
C LEU A 574 15.70 -4.25 25.58
N ALA A 575 15.49 -5.25 26.43
CA ALA A 575 14.65 -6.39 26.12
C ALA A 575 13.53 -6.47 27.15
N GLU A 576 12.28 -6.46 26.70
CA GLU A 576 11.10 -6.44 27.57
C GLU A 576 9.90 -7.11 26.90
N THR A 577 8.97 -7.62 27.71
CA THR A 577 7.66 -8.07 27.23
C THR A 577 6.67 -6.93 27.40
N ARG A 578 5.93 -6.62 26.33
CA ARG A 578 4.95 -5.55 26.28
C ARG A 578 3.57 -6.14 26.06
N THR A 579 2.59 -5.61 26.78
CA THR A 579 1.18 -6.00 26.68
C THR A 579 0.37 -4.79 26.27
N GLY A 580 -0.56 -4.98 25.35
CA GLY A 580 -1.48 -3.93 24.91
C GLY A 580 -2.72 -4.52 24.27
N ARG A 581 -3.64 -3.68 23.80
CA ARG A 581 -4.90 -4.10 23.17
C ARG A 581 -5.07 -3.41 21.84
N TRP A 582 -5.66 -4.11 20.87
CA TRP A 582 -6.03 -3.51 19.60
C TRP A 582 -7.03 -2.36 19.79
N ARG A 583 -7.93 -2.46 20.78
CA ARG A 583 -8.85 -1.38 21.13
C ARG A 583 -8.16 -0.06 21.50
N ASP A 584 -6.96 -0.12 22.08
CA ASP A 584 -6.22 1.08 22.53
C ASP A 584 -5.66 1.89 21.34
N ILE A 585 -5.60 1.31 20.14
CA ILE A 585 -5.08 1.97 18.93
C ILE A 585 -6.11 2.11 17.81
N ASN A 586 -7.23 1.40 17.93
CA ASN A 586 -8.33 1.44 16.96
C ASN A 586 -9.67 1.22 17.67
N ALA A 587 -10.46 2.30 17.72
CA ALA A 587 -11.80 2.35 18.29
C ALA A 587 -12.87 2.69 17.23
N GLY A 588 -12.55 2.53 15.93
CA GLY A 588 -13.48 2.83 14.85
C GLY A 588 -14.74 1.96 14.86
N ASP A 589 -15.84 2.48 14.31
CA ASP A 589 -17.16 1.84 14.42
C ASP A 589 -17.21 0.42 13.85
N ASP A 590 -16.55 0.17 12.73
CA ASP A 590 -16.50 -1.10 11.99
C ASP A 590 -15.12 -1.79 12.04
N THR A 591 -14.09 -1.08 12.49
CA THR A 591 -12.69 -1.55 12.53
C THR A 591 -12.14 -1.76 13.93
N ALA A 592 -12.97 -1.49 14.93
CA ALA A 592 -12.71 -1.60 16.35
C ALA A 592 -11.93 -2.86 16.74
N GLY A 593 -10.81 -2.68 17.44
CA GLY A 593 -10.00 -3.79 17.95
C GLY A 593 -10.63 -4.52 19.13
N ALA A 594 -10.18 -5.74 19.39
CA ALA A 594 -10.56 -6.51 20.58
C ALA A 594 -10.09 -5.84 21.88
N PHE A 595 -10.86 -6.06 22.96
CA PHE A 595 -10.50 -5.64 24.31
C PHE A 595 -9.50 -6.58 24.99
N ASP A 596 -9.36 -7.80 24.47
CA ASP A 596 -8.46 -8.80 25.04
C ASP A 596 -6.99 -8.35 24.90
N PRO A 597 -6.20 -8.42 25.98
CA PRO A 597 -4.79 -8.05 25.93
C PRO A 597 -3.98 -9.09 25.16
N VAL A 598 -3.04 -8.61 24.35
CA VAL A 598 -2.04 -9.39 23.64
C VAL A 598 -0.65 -9.00 24.10
N SER A 599 0.29 -9.96 24.12
CA SER A 599 1.66 -9.72 24.58
C SER A 599 2.70 -10.14 23.54
N ARG A 600 3.78 -9.38 23.45
CA ARG A 600 4.95 -9.68 22.60
C ARG A 600 6.23 -9.26 23.31
N ARG A 601 7.30 -10.03 23.14
CA ARG A 601 8.64 -9.67 23.58
C ARG A 601 9.32 -8.80 22.52
N TYR A 602 10.01 -7.77 22.97
CA TYR A 602 10.75 -6.84 22.11
C TYR A 602 12.22 -6.77 22.49
N VAL A 603 13.05 -6.53 21.47
CA VAL A 603 14.42 -6.02 21.62
C VAL A 603 14.49 -4.67 20.93
N THR A 604 14.81 -3.64 21.71
CA THR A 604 14.95 -2.25 21.24
C THR A 604 16.40 -1.81 21.31
N LEU A 605 16.88 -1.14 20.27
CA LEU A 605 18.21 -0.50 20.17
C LEU A 605 18.03 0.97 19.84
N TRP A 606 18.67 1.89 20.57
CA TRP A 606 18.52 3.32 20.30
C TRP A 606 19.71 4.17 20.77
N PHE A 607 19.84 5.37 20.20
CA PHE A 607 20.72 6.43 20.69
C PHE A 607 19.92 7.40 21.55
N ASP A 608 20.54 7.85 22.65
CA ASP A 608 20.04 8.93 23.50
C ASP A 608 20.89 10.18 23.22
N HIS A 609 20.27 11.23 22.68
CA HIS A 609 20.92 12.50 22.35
C HIS A 609 20.88 13.51 23.50
N GLY A 610 20.34 13.12 24.65
CA GLY A 610 20.15 13.98 25.82
C GLY A 610 19.00 14.96 25.68
N VAL A 611 18.89 15.83 26.68
CA VAL A 611 17.92 16.93 26.71
C VAL A 611 18.43 18.10 25.89
N ASN A 612 17.57 18.69 25.05
CA ASN A 612 17.88 19.84 24.22
C ASN A 612 19.20 19.69 23.43
N PRO A 613 19.34 18.64 22.61
CA PRO A 613 20.55 18.46 21.82
C PRO A 613 20.77 19.68 20.91
N VAL A 614 22.04 19.99 20.65
CA VAL A 614 22.44 21.00 19.67
C VAL A 614 23.40 20.35 18.69
N ASN A 615 22.97 20.23 17.43
CA ASN A 615 23.75 19.58 16.38
C ASN A 615 24.24 18.16 16.72
N ALA A 616 23.46 17.39 17.47
CA ALA A 616 23.77 15.98 17.72
C ALA A 616 23.71 15.16 16.41
N SER A 617 24.28 13.95 16.45
CA SER A 617 24.40 13.08 15.28
C SER A 617 24.39 11.60 15.66
N TYR A 618 24.05 10.74 14.70
CA TYR A 618 24.19 9.30 14.82
C TYR A 618 24.73 8.69 13.52
N ALA A 619 25.32 7.50 13.64
CA ALA A 619 25.64 6.65 12.50
C ALA A 619 25.45 5.19 12.89
N TYR A 620 24.69 4.44 12.09
CA TYR A 620 24.58 3.00 12.25
C TYR A 620 24.44 2.30 10.90
N MET A 621 24.66 1.00 10.90
CA MET A 621 24.49 0.14 9.73
C MET A 621 23.65 -1.07 10.10
N VAL A 622 22.69 -1.40 9.25
CA VAL A 622 21.85 -2.60 9.37
C VAL A 622 22.34 -3.61 8.34
N LEU A 623 22.55 -4.85 8.76
CA LEU A 623 22.98 -5.99 7.95
C LEU A 623 21.89 -7.08 7.99
N PRO A 624 20.84 -6.96 7.17
CA PRO A 624 19.73 -7.91 7.13
C PRO A 624 20.15 -9.33 6.80
N ALA A 625 19.57 -10.32 7.48
CA ALA A 625 19.80 -11.74 7.24
C ALA A 625 21.30 -12.16 7.25
N VAL A 626 22.16 -11.39 7.92
CA VAL A 626 23.59 -11.70 8.06
C VAL A 626 23.84 -12.44 9.38
N SER A 627 24.69 -13.46 9.34
CA SER A 627 25.06 -14.21 10.54
C SER A 627 25.89 -13.39 11.53
N ARG A 628 25.86 -13.77 12.80
CA ARG A 628 26.65 -13.16 13.87
C ARG A 628 28.13 -13.02 13.52
N GLU A 629 28.73 -14.10 13.03
CA GLU A 629 30.15 -14.13 12.67
C GLU A 629 30.48 -13.19 11.50
N ARG A 630 29.61 -13.15 10.47
CA ARG A 630 29.78 -12.21 9.35
C ARG A 630 29.60 -10.75 9.80
N THR A 631 28.73 -10.48 10.77
CA THR A 631 28.56 -9.15 11.37
C THR A 631 29.84 -8.71 12.09
N ARG A 632 30.42 -9.60 12.92
CA ARG A 632 31.71 -9.38 13.58
C ARG A 632 32.83 -9.08 12.59
N ILE A 633 32.95 -9.89 11.53
CA ILE A 633 33.94 -9.69 10.46
C ILE A 633 33.71 -8.36 9.73
N PHE A 634 32.45 -8.01 9.44
CA PHE A 634 32.11 -6.76 8.78
C PHE A 634 32.56 -5.55 9.61
N ARG A 635 32.29 -5.56 10.92
CA ARG A 635 32.78 -4.51 11.83
C ARG A 635 34.31 -4.39 11.81
N GLY A 636 35.02 -5.53 11.89
CA GLY A 636 36.48 -5.53 11.88
C GLY A 636 37.10 -5.02 10.58
N LYS A 637 36.50 -5.35 9.43
CA LYS A 637 37.02 -4.95 8.10
C LYS A 637 36.67 -3.53 7.68
N ARG A 638 35.64 -2.91 8.29
CA ARG A 638 35.15 -1.55 7.98
C ARG A 638 35.03 -1.30 6.45
N PRO A 639 34.30 -2.14 5.69
CA PRO A 639 34.24 -2.04 4.23
C PRO A 639 33.49 -0.80 3.73
N VAL A 640 32.75 -0.12 4.62
CA VAL A 640 32.06 1.14 4.37
C VAL A 640 32.68 2.22 5.26
N ARG A 641 33.09 3.33 4.65
CA ARG A 641 33.63 4.50 5.34
C ARG A 641 32.61 5.63 5.31
N VAL A 642 32.30 6.21 6.47
CA VAL A 642 31.57 7.49 6.54
C VAL A 642 32.57 8.61 6.26
N LEU A 643 32.38 9.34 5.15
CA LEU A 643 33.26 10.45 4.78
C LEU A 643 32.85 11.75 5.44
N ALA A 644 31.54 11.94 5.64
CA ALA A 644 30.97 13.09 6.33
C ALA A 644 29.62 12.71 6.95
N ASN A 645 29.31 13.28 8.11
CA ASN A 645 27.99 13.24 8.72
C ASN A 645 27.72 14.58 9.41
N THR A 646 27.42 15.59 8.61
CA THR A 646 27.23 16.98 9.06
C THR A 646 25.90 17.52 8.55
N PRO A 647 25.37 18.60 9.14
CA PRO A 647 24.15 19.24 8.63
C PRO A 647 24.23 19.71 7.18
N ARG A 648 25.45 19.86 6.62
CA ARG A 648 25.67 20.27 5.22
C ARG A 648 25.79 19.09 4.26
N VAL A 649 26.43 18.01 4.68
CA VAL A 649 26.68 16.83 3.84
C VAL A 649 26.79 15.55 4.67
N GLN A 650 26.14 14.50 4.18
CA GLN A 650 26.23 13.14 4.70
C GLN A 650 26.69 12.23 3.56
N ALA A 651 27.79 11.50 3.74
CA ALA A 651 28.40 10.74 2.64
C ALA A 651 29.08 9.45 3.11
N VAL A 652 28.94 8.40 2.29
CA VAL A 652 29.56 7.09 2.51
C VAL A 652 30.35 6.64 1.29
N GLN A 653 31.41 5.89 1.52
CA GLN A 653 32.28 5.35 0.48
C GLN A 653 32.59 3.88 0.73
N THR A 654 32.56 3.11 -0.36
CA THR A 654 33.14 1.77 -0.47
C THR A 654 34.25 1.79 -1.53
N LYS A 655 34.88 0.64 -1.81
CA LYS A 655 35.94 0.55 -2.83
C LYS A 655 35.51 1.03 -4.23
N GLY A 656 34.23 0.86 -4.58
CA GLY A 656 33.72 1.15 -5.93
C GLY A 656 32.50 2.07 -5.97
N LEU A 657 32.04 2.58 -4.82
CA LEU A 657 30.84 3.41 -4.75
C LEU A 657 31.04 4.56 -3.76
N LEU A 658 30.59 5.75 -4.14
CA LEU A 658 30.52 6.95 -3.32
C LEU A 658 29.11 7.51 -3.42
N ALA A 659 28.42 7.63 -2.31
CA ALA A 659 27.09 8.21 -2.25
C ALA A 659 27.07 9.37 -1.23
N ALA A 660 26.38 10.44 -1.58
CA ALA A 660 26.30 11.64 -0.75
C ALA A 660 24.93 12.30 -0.85
N THR A 661 24.43 12.75 0.29
CA THR A 661 23.34 13.72 0.40
C THR A 661 23.97 15.07 0.70
N PHE A 662 23.87 16.00 -0.24
CA PHE A 662 24.22 17.40 -0.06
C PHE A 662 22.96 18.16 0.36
N TRP A 663 22.95 18.68 1.58
CA TRP A 663 21.86 19.53 2.11
C TRP A 663 22.04 21.01 1.71
N SER A 664 23.23 21.34 1.23
CA SER A 664 23.65 22.63 0.68
C SER A 664 24.86 22.38 -0.24
N ALA A 665 25.27 23.39 -1.01
CA ALA A 665 26.52 23.33 -1.78
C ALA A 665 27.69 22.88 -0.90
N GLY A 666 28.49 21.93 -1.38
CA GLY A 666 29.54 21.33 -0.56
C GLY A 666 30.40 20.31 -1.30
N ALA A 667 31.38 19.76 -0.57
CA ALA A 667 32.31 18.77 -1.09
C ALA A 667 32.70 17.74 -0.05
N VAL A 668 32.97 16.53 -0.53
CA VAL A 668 33.66 15.45 0.19
C VAL A 668 34.80 14.93 -0.70
N PRO A 669 35.79 14.19 -0.16
CA PRO A 669 36.86 13.65 -0.98
C PRO A 669 36.33 12.86 -2.19
N GLY A 670 36.56 13.38 -3.39
CA GLY A 670 36.17 12.76 -4.67
C GLY A 670 34.82 13.19 -5.25
N LEU A 671 34.04 14.04 -4.58
CA LEU A 671 32.72 14.48 -5.07
C LEU A 671 32.35 15.87 -4.51
N SER A 672 31.84 16.77 -5.36
CA SER A 672 31.21 18.01 -4.92
C SER A 672 29.95 18.33 -5.70
N ALA A 673 29.07 19.12 -5.09
CA ALA A 673 27.84 19.65 -5.67
C ALA A 673 27.72 21.14 -5.33
N ASP A 674 27.19 21.94 -6.26
CA ASP A 674 26.96 23.38 -6.06
C ASP A 674 25.54 23.73 -5.55
N ALA A 675 24.68 22.74 -5.39
CA ALA A 675 23.33 22.87 -4.84
C ALA A 675 22.90 21.60 -4.06
N PRO A 676 21.83 21.66 -3.24
CA PRO A 676 21.29 20.48 -2.57
C PRO A 676 20.92 19.38 -3.57
N CYS A 677 21.32 18.14 -3.28
CA CYS A 677 21.00 16.98 -4.11
C CYS A 677 21.39 15.67 -3.39
N VAL A 678 20.86 14.56 -3.88
CA VAL A 678 21.36 13.22 -3.60
C VAL A 678 22.13 12.74 -4.82
N VAL A 679 23.35 12.24 -4.61
CA VAL A 679 24.25 11.77 -5.67
C VAL A 679 24.81 10.40 -5.32
N VAL A 680 24.81 9.50 -6.30
CA VAL A 680 25.40 8.17 -6.20
C VAL A 680 26.34 7.98 -7.38
N VAL A 681 27.61 7.70 -7.10
CA VAL A 681 28.65 7.45 -8.09
C VAL A 681 29.20 6.04 -7.91
N ARG A 682 29.08 5.20 -8.94
CA ARG A 682 29.71 3.88 -9.00
C ARG A 682 30.82 3.89 -10.03
N ARG A 683 31.96 3.33 -9.67
CA ARG A 683 33.12 3.21 -10.56
C ARG A 683 33.45 1.75 -10.80
N THR A 684 33.56 1.39 -12.07
CA THR A 684 34.12 0.11 -12.52
C THR A 684 35.51 0.33 -13.11
N SER A 685 36.12 -0.72 -13.67
CA SER A 685 37.41 -0.61 -14.36
C SER A 685 37.35 0.32 -15.58
N SER A 686 36.20 0.41 -16.25
CA SER A 686 36.04 1.11 -17.54
C SER A 686 34.98 2.22 -17.53
N ARG A 687 34.11 2.29 -16.51
CA ARG A 687 32.97 3.20 -16.43
C ARG A 687 32.88 3.97 -15.12
N ILE A 688 32.27 5.15 -15.19
CA ILE A 688 31.76 5.90 -14.05
C ILE A 688 30.27 6.09 -14.29
N LEU A 689 29.44 5.52 -13.42
CA LEU A 689 27.99 5.66 -13.46
C LEU A 689 27.56 6.62 -12.36
N VAL A 690 26.64 7.52 -12.70
CA VAL A 690 26.22 8.61 -11.84
C VAL A 690 24.70 8.69 -11.85
N ALA A 691 24.11 8.79 -10.68
CA ALA A 691 22.70 9.07 -10.46
C ALA A 691 22.57 10.31 -9.58
N VAL A 692 21.68 11.23 -9.95
CA VAL A 692 21.41 12.49 -9.24
C VAL A 692 19.91 12.68 -9.11
N ALA A 693 19.43 13.08 -7.95
CA ALA A 693 18.05 13.52 -7.74
C ALA A 693 18.01 14.71 -6.77
N ASP A 694 16.94 15.50 -6.85
CA ASP A 694 16.59 16.49 -5.81
C ASP A 694 15.29 16.07 -5.11
N PRO A 695 15.39 15.42 -3.93
CA PRO A 695 14.22 15.07 -3.13
C PRO A 695 13.44 16.27 -2.58
N SER A 696 14.01 17.48 -2.59
CA SER A 696 13.34 18.68 -2.10
C SER A 696 12.41 19.33 -3.14
N ARG A 697 12.67 19.06 -4.43
CA ARG A 697 12.00 19.67 -5.59
C ARG A 697 12.10 21.20 -5.55
N THR A 698 13.22 21.74 -5.11
CA THR A 698 13.46 23.19 -5.01
C THR A 698 14.68 23.65 -5.82
N VAL A 699 15.46 22.72 -6.37
CA VAL A 699 16.64 23.03 -7.17
C VAL A 699 16.30 22.90 -8.65
N ASP A 700 16.53 23.95 -9.42
CA ASP A 700 16.29 23.92 -10.87
C ASP A 700 17.41 23.20 -11.63
N VAL A 701 18.66 23.44 -11.23
CA VAL A 701 19.87 22.88 -11.84
C VAL A 701 20.93 22.63 -10.78
N VAL A 702 21.63 21.51 -10.89
CA VAL A 702 22.81 21.21 -10.05
C VAL A 702 23.99 20.79 -10.93
N THR A 703 25.21 21.19 -10.57
CA THR A 703 26.46 20.70 -11.16
C THR A 703 27.25 19.87 -10.17
N ILE A 704 27.48 18.61 -10.54
CA ILE A 704 28.29 17.66 -9.81
C ILE A 704 29.69 17.61 -10.40
N ARG A 705 30.73 17.63 -9.57
CA ARG A 705 32.12 17.39 -10.00
C ARG A 705 32.68 16.14 -9.36
N ILE A 706 33.27 15.28 -10.17
CA ILE A 706 33.85 14.00 -9.72
C ILE A 706 35.36 14.14 -9.67
N GLY A 707 35.98 13.86 -8.53
CA GLY A 707 37.43 13.98 -8.31
C GLY A 707 38.27 12.90 -8.99
N ARG A 708 37.81 12.36 -10.12
CA ARG A 708 38.46 11.31 -10.89
C ARG A 708 38.20 11.50 -12.39
N PRO A 709 39.17 11.19 -13.27
CA PRO A 709 38.99 11.39 -14.70
C PRO A 709 37.85 10.55 -15.30
N GLY A 710 36.95 11.22 -16.03
CA GLY A 710 36.00 10.62 -16.94
C GLY A 710 36.22 11.28 -18.30
N ARG A 711 36.68 10.51 -19.30
CA ARG A 711 37.28 11.03 -20.54
C ARG A 711 36.34 11.00 -21.75
N GLY A 712 35.13 10.49 -21.59
CA GLY A 712 34.10 10.47 -22.61
C GLY A 712 32.73 10.21 -22.00
N VAL A 713 31.67 10.51 -22.75
CA VAL A 713 30.28 10.21 -22.38
C VAL A 713 29.86 8.95 -23.12
N VAL A 714 29.32 7.98 -22.40
CA VAL A 714 28.75 6.75 -22.96
C VAL A 714 27.25 6.93 -23.18
N ARG A 715 26.56 7.43 -22.16
CA ARG A 715 25.15 7.81 -22.22
C ARG A 715 24.85 8.86 -21.14
N ALA A 716 23.81 9.65 -21.36
CA ALA A 716 23.27 10.58 -20.39
C ALA A 716 21.78 10.77 -20.69
N ASP A 717 20.97 10.98 -19.65
CA ASP A 717 19.57 11.36 -19.85
C ASP A 717 19.49 12.72 -20.56
N ASP A 718 18.37 12.99 -21.23
CA ASP A 718 18.08 14.24 -21.94
C ASP A 718 18.23 15.53 -21.09
N THR A 719 18.12 15.36 -19.78
CA THR A 719 18.20 16.40 -18.74
C THR A 719 19.61 16.58 -18.19
N VAL A 720 20.59 15.82 -18.70
CA VAL A 720 21.96 15.77 -18.17
C VAL A 720 22.98 16.19 -19.23
N SER A 721 23.75 17.24 -18.93
CA SER A 721 24.89 17.71 -19.72
C SER A 721 26.18 17.30 -19.04
N VAL A 722 27.08 16.62 -19.77
CA VAL A 722 28.36 16.14 -19.23
C VAL A 722 29.52 16.84 -19.92
N GLN A 723 30.45 17.37 -19.13
CA GLN A 723 31.76 17.86 -19.57
C GLN A 723 32.85 16.89 -19.09
N PRO A 724 33.35 15.98 -19.96
CA PRO A 724 34.44 15.06 -19.63
C PRO A 724 35.74 15.81 -19.34
N GLY A 725 36.64 15.20 -18.56
CA GLY A 725 37.94 15.77 -18.25
C GLY A 725 38.65 15.05 -17.09
N GLY A 726 39.70 15.69 -16.55
CA GLY A 726 40.40 15.22 -15.35
C GLY A 726 39.51 15.28 -14.09
N VAL A 727 38.60 16.26 -14.06
CA VAL A 727 37.53 16.42 -13.07
C VAL A 727 36.25 16.68 -13.88
N PRO A 728 35.53 15.63 -14.31
CA PRO A 728 34.35 15.82 -15.13
C PRO A 728 33.25 16.56 -14.35
N ALA A 729 32.54 17.43 -15.05
CA ALA A 729 31.38 18.16 -14.52
C ALA A 729 30.09 17.61 -15.16
N ILE A 730 29.07 17.38 -14.33
CA ILE A 730 27.78 16.83 -14.74
C ILE A 730 26.72 17.82 -14.28
N THR A 731 26.10 18.52 -15.21
CA THR A 731 25.03 19.49 -14.95
C THR A 731 23.69 18.83 -15.24
N VAL A 732 22.80 18.81 -14.24
CA VAL A 732 21.50 18.14 -14.29
C VAL A 732 20.39 19.17 -14.16
N LYS A 733 19.44 19.18 -15.10
CA LYS A 733 18.20 19.96 -15.02
C LYS A 733 17.19 19.19 -14.17
N LEU A 734 16.90 19.73 -13.00
CA LEU A 734 16.05 19.14 -11.96
C LEU A 734 14.67 19.79 -11.88
N ALA A 735 14.48 20.99 -12.44
CA ALA A 735 13.18 21.64 -12.52
C ALA A 735 12.13 20.71 -13.17
N GLY A 736 10.97 20.57 -12.54
CA GLY A 736 9.88 19.70 -13.03
C GLY A 736 10.19 18.19 -12.96
N SER A 737 11.35 17.77 -12.43
CA SER A 737 11.73 16.36 -12.29
C SER A 737 10.85 15.57 -11.33
N ARG A 738 10.14 16.27 -10.43
CA ARG A 738 9.34 15.70 -9.33
C ARG A 738 10.16 14.75 -8.44
N GLY A 739 11.47 15.00 -8.31
CA GLY A 739 12.37 14.18 -7.50
C GLY A 739 12.78 12.86 -8.15
N ARG A 740 12.53 12.67 -9.46
CA ARG A 740 13.03 11.51 -10.20
C ARG A 740 14.55 11.52 -10.26
N THR A 741 15.13 10.34 -10.49
CA THR A 741 16.57 10.21 -10.69
C THR A 741 16.96 10.52 -12.13
N HIS A 742 18.10 11.17 -12.29
CA HIS A 742 18.76 11.50 -13.56
C HIS A 742 20.13 10.83 -13.61
N SER A 743 20.45 10.20 -14.74
CA SER A 743 21.62 9.33 -14.87
C SER A 743 22.59 9.76 -15.97
N ALA A 744 23.87 9.49 -15.73
CA ALA A 744 24.91 9.55 -16.75
C ALA A 744 25.94 8.43 -16.57
N GLU A 745 26.54 8.01 -17.68
CA GLU A 745 27.63 7.05 -17.74
C GLU A 745 28.79 7.64 -18.53
N LEU A 746 29.97 7.66 -17.92
CA LEU A 746 31.21 8.16 -18.52
C LEU A 746 32.20 7.02 -18.70
N SER A 747 33.07 7.14 -19.71
CA SER A 747 34.21 6.24 -19.90
C SER A 747 35.44 6.73 -19.11
N VAL A 748 36.18 5.80 -18.51
CA VAL A 748 37.44 6.13 -17.83
C VAL A 748 38.58 6.38 -18.84
N SER A 749 38.51 5.74 -20.02
CA SER A 749 39.41 5.94 -21.16
C SER A 749 38.83 6.95 -22.16
N ALA A 750 39.66 7.66 -22.91
CA ALA A 750 39.21 8.47 -24.04
C ALA A 750 38.54 7.55 -25.09
N PRO A 751 37.50 8.01 -25.81
CA PRO A 751 36.98 7.28 -26.95
C PRO A 751 38.11 7.06 -27.97
N ARG A 752 38.29 5.82 -28.43
CA ARG A 752 39.22 5.53 -29.53
C ARG A 752 38.64 6.16 -30.78
N THR A 753 39.32 7.16 -31.36
CA THR A 753 39.03 7.64 -32.72
C THR A 753 39.09 6.44 -33.67
N PRO A 754 38.16 6.28 -34.62
CA PRO A 754 38.30 5.23 -35.63
C PRO A 754 39.62 5.47 -36.38
N GLN A 755 40.53 4.50 -36.33
CA GLN A 755 41.64 4.49 -37.28
C GLN A 755 41.05 4.15 -38.64
N TYR A 756 40.72 5.15 -39.44
CA TYR A 756 40.65 4.96 -40.89
C TYR A 756 42.08 4.66 -41.34
N GLY A 757 42.32 3.38 -41.67
CA GLY A 757 43.60 2.91 -42.19
C GLY A 757 44.00 3.67 -43.45
N ARG A 758 45.30 3.99 -43.54
CA ARG A 758 45.94 4.48 -44.75
C ARG A 758 46.09 3.38 -45.78
#